data_AF-A0A7C6P3F5-F1
#
_entry.id   AF-A0A7C6P3F5-F1
#
_cell.length_a   1.000
_cell.length_b   1.000
_cell.length_c   1.000
_cell.angle_alpha   90.00
_cell.angle_beta   90.00
_cell.angle_gamma   90.00
#
_symmetry.space_group_name_H-M   'P 1'
#
loop_
_entity.id
_entity.type
_entity.pdbx_description
1 polymer ?
#
loop_
_entity_poly.entity_id
_entity_poly.type
_entity_poly.pdbx_seq_one_letter_code
_entity_poly.pdbx_strand_id
1 'polypeptide(L)'
;MKISDMAVNNIKGNLHRYIMYYLSNSFAVTVFFIFANFVFHPSLDTDNISPSATAAKGAANGLIASQVIIVIFSILFVGYSTSIFLKSRGKEFGLLSLYGMTRKQIKKYVLIENTIISFLSIGTGILTGVVFSKLFFMVMEAFLSISLPFNISLKAIGLTALVFFGLFEIISIFMLFQIKNKEIVQQLKANKIPKTIPKFSKFKSILGVVLIIVGYGVAWFVPGMFVPIAMLPVTFIVIVGSYFIFTQFSIAIANRILKNENMLYKKTNLVSYSQMIYKLQDTAKVLFLAAILGAFTFTATETIYSFYTEIPRLSGINTPQEIAIVQSGEDLNDINIIKNVEDTLEKNNVKIKERYEVKGIELYSVEKEKEPQQFLAISNSDYNRLAKSLGKETIEVKKNELVYDYPYDRGFAGSEDIGKVNWDNIKLNIGSEEKEFKLYKEISGSVIVLPNVGYYQGIILNDKDFQYAMEKSNSENLVLYNGINLEDWKDSFAASTEIAKSLKSQEGIRYYSKIIPYKEAKKNFGMVLFIGFFISFLFFIASGSIIYFKLFNEIKNDGVEYSILRKIGTTKKEINKIITKQIAIIFFLPFIVSTLHSFFALKSLSNVLMNNLFTNGLVVMAGYLVFQIVYFLVIRGIYINQVKYN
;
A
#
# COMPACT_ATOMS: atom_id res chain seq x y z
N MET A 1 0.07 -32.93 -41.85
CA MET A 1 -0.53 -32.27 -40.67
C MET A 1 0.02 -30.85 -40.60
N LYS A 2 -0.82 -29.80 -40.52
CA LYS A 2 -0.30 -28.43 -40.43
C LYS A 2 0.24 -28.18 -39.03
N ILE A 3 1.25 -27.31 -38.90
CA ILE A 3 1.85 -26.95 -37.60
C ILE A 3 0.79 -26.34 -36.65
N SER A 4 -0.19 -25.63 -37.21
CA SER A 4 -1.35 -25.11 -36.47
C SER A 4 -2.18 -26.21 -35.81
N ASP A 5 -2.41 -27.32 -36.52
CA ASP A 5 -3.24 -28.43 -36.03
C ASP A 5 -2.52 -29.14 -34.87
N MET A 6 -1.18 -29.27 -34.97
CA MET A 6 -0.35 -29.80 -33.89
C MET A 6 -0.39 -28.89 -32.65
N ALA A 7 -0.32 -27.57 -32.83
CA ALA A 7 -0.38 -26.60 -31.72
C ALA A 7 -1.71 -26.68 -30.97
N VAL A 8 -2.83 -26.66 -31.70
CA VAL A 8 -4.19 -26.74 -31.12
C VAL A 8 -4.38 -28.07 -30.38
N ASN A 9 -3.99 -29.19 -30.99
CA ASN A 9 -4.13 -30.51 -30.37
C ASN A 9 -3.27 -30.65 -29.12
N ASN A 10 -2.09 -30.02 -29.09
CA ASN A 10 -1.24 -30.05 -27.90
C ASN A 10 -1.82 -29.24 -26.74
N ILE A 11 -2.36 -28.05 -26.99
CA ILE A 11 -3.05 -27.25 -25.96
C ILE A 11 -4.23 -28.04 -25.39
N LYS A 12 -5.06 -28.64 -26.24
CA LYS A 12 -6.21 -29.47 -25.81
C LYS A 12 -5.76 -30.69 -25.00
N GLY A 13 -4.72 -31.38 -25.45
CA GLY A 13 -4.20 -32.58 -24.79
C GLY A 13 -3.46 -32.33 -23.47
N ASN A 14 -2.97 -31.11 -23.24
CA ASN A 14 -2.16 -30.75 -22.07
C ASN A 14 -2.73 -29.53 -21.29
N LEU A 15 -4.03 -29.27 -21.36
CA LEU A 15 -4.69 -28.08 -20.80
C LEU A 15 -4.27 -27.75 -19.36
N HIS A 16 -4.14 -28.79 -18.52
CA HIS A 16 -3.77 -28.64 -17.11
C HIS A 16 -2.40 -27.98 -16.89
N ARG A 17 -1.48 -28.09 -17.86
CA ARG A 17 -0.16 -27.43 -17.81
C ARG A 17 -0.24 -25.94 -18.12
N TYR A 18 -1.25 -25.51 -18.88
CA TYR A 18 -1.42 -24.13 -19.31
C TYR A 18 -2.35 -23.33 -18.39
N ILE A 19 -3.18 -24.01 -17.58
CA ILE A 19 -4.31 -23.39 -16.89
C ILE A 19 -3.91 -22.22 -15.98
N MET A 20 -2.86 -22.34 -15.18
CA MET A 20 -2.47 -21.24 -14.28
C MET A 20 -1.82 -20.05 -15.01
N TYR A 21 -1.23 -20.29 -16.18
CA TYR A 21 -0.55 -19.26 -16.98
C TYR A 21 -1.63 -18.41 -17.63
N TYR A 22 -2.55 -19.11 -18.27
CA TYR A 22 -3.78 -18.57 -18.81
C TYR A 22 -4.59 -17.82 -17.75
N LEU A 23 -4.86 -18.41 -16.58
CA LEU A 23 -5.64 -17.77 -15.52
C LEU A 23 -4.96 -16.52 -14.96
N SER A 24 -3.64 -16.55 -14.72
CA SER A 24 -2.91 -15.39 -14.24
C SER A 24 -2.88 -14.25 -15.26
N ASN A 25 -2.70 -14.58 -16.55
CA ASN A 25 -2.75 -13.60 -17.64
C ASN A 25 -4.16 -13.04 -17.82
N SER A 26 -5.18 -13.90 -17.78
CA SER A 26 -6.59 -13.52 -17.85
C SER A 26 -6.93 -12.55 -16.71
N PHE A 27 -6.50 -12.86 -15.48
CA PHE A 27 -6.72 -11.98 -14.33
C PHE A 27 -6.03 -10.61 -14.46
N ALA A 28 -4.78 -10.56 -14.97
CA ALA A 28 -4.11 -9.29 -15.25
C ALA A 28 -4.89 -8.43 -16.26
N VAL A 29 -5.42 -9.07 -17.32
CA VAL A 29 -6.30 -8.42 -18.30
C VAL A 29 -7.60 -7.95 -17.64
N THR A 30 -8.23 -8.77 -16.79
CA THR A 30 -9.45 -8.43 -16.05
C THR A 30 -9.27 -7.14 -15.25
N VAL A 31 -8.23 -7.05 -14.42
CA VAL A 31 -7.99 -5.88 -13.56
C VAL A 31 -7.69 -4.65 -14.41
N PHE A 32 -6.84 -4.78 -15.44
CA PHE A 32 -6.55 -3.67 -16.34
C PHE A 32 -7.81 -3.17 -17.06
N PHE A 33 -8.65 -4.09 -17.53
CA PHE A 33 -9.90 -3.76 -18.21
C PHE A 33 -10.87 -3.02 -17.29
N ILE A 34 -11.07 -3.50 -16.05
CA ILE A 34 -11.95 -2.83 -15.07
C ILE A 34 -11.49 -1.39 -14.85
N PHE A 35 -10.18 -1.18 -14.70
CA PHE A 35 -9.61 0.16 -14.52
C PHE A 35 -9.76 1.03 -15.78
N ALA A 36 -9.51 0.47 -16.97
CA ALA A 36 -9.73 1.16 -18.24
C ALA A 36 -11.19 1.57 -18.42
N ASN A 37 -12.11 0.66 -18.07
CA ASN A 37 -13.55 0.86 -18.23
C ASN A 37 -14.05 1.97 -17.30
N PHE A 38 -13.49 2.07 -16.09
CA PHE A 38 -13.72 3.22 -15.22
C PHE A 38 -13.16 4.52 -15.80
N VAL A 39 -11.88 4.53 -16.21
CA VAL A 39 -11.20 5.74 -16.73
C VAL A 39 -11.93 6.33 -17.94
N PHE A 40 -12.47 5.48 -18.83
CA PHE A 40 -13.24 5.92 -19.99
C PHE A 40 -14.75 5.94 -19.78
N HIS A 41 -15.22 6.00 -18.52
CA HIS A 41 -16.64 6.04 -18.20
C HIS A 41 -17.26 7.41 -18.54
N PRO A 42 -18.42 7.48 -19.22
CA PRO A 42 -19.03 8.75 -19.64
C PRO A 42 -19.31 9.74 -18.51
N SER A 43 -19.68 9.26 -17.31
CA SER A 43 -19.89 10.14 -16.14
C SER A 43 -18.64 10.91 -15.69
N LEU A 44 -17.44 10.54 -16.14
CA LEU A 44 -16.19 11.24 -15.82
C LEU A 44 -15.86 12.34 -16.84
N ASP A 45 -16.54 12.37 -17.98
CA ASP A 45 -16.28 13.26 -19.12
C ASP A 45 -16.97 14.63 -18.97
N THR A 46 -17.19 15.08 -17.73
CA THR A 46 -17.89 16.35 -17.45
C THR A 46 -16.90 17.43 -16.99
N ASP A 47 -16.92 18.58 -17.68
CA ASP A 47 -16.12 19.77 -17.36
C ASP A 47 -16.58 20.52 -16.11
N ASN A 48 -17.56 19.97 -15.37
CA ASN A 48 -18.10 20.59 -14.19
C ASN A 48 -17.08 20.54 -13.04
N ILE A 49 -16.59 21.70 -12.61
CA ILE A 49 -15.71 21.87 -11.44
C ILE A 49 -16.54 21.72 -10.16
N SER A 50 -17.02 20.51 -9.88
CA SER A 50 -17.60 20.16 -8.58
C SER A 50 -16.56 19.41 -7.74
N PRO A 51 -16.60 19.51 -6.39
CA PRO A 51 -15.71 18.72 -5.52
C PRO A 51 -15.76 17.21 -5.81
N SER A 52 -16.94 16.70 -6.18
CA SER A 52 -17.13 15.32 -6.65
C SER A 52 -16.41 15.02 -7.97
N ALA A 53 -16.37 15.97 -8.90
CA ALA A 53 -15.65 15.80 -10.16
C ALA A 53 -14.12 15.82 -9.97
N THR A 54 -13.60 16.65 -9.06
CA THR A 54 -12.17 16.66 -8.72
C THR A 54 -11.73 15.32 -8.11
N ALA A 55 -12.52 14.78 -7.17
CA ALA A 55 -12.25 13.46 -6.57
C ALA A 55 -12.30 12.34 -7.63
N ALA A 56 -13.27 12.39 -8.55
CA ALA A 56 -13.41 11.43 -9.61
C ALA A 56 -12.24 11.48 -10.63
N LYS A 57 -11.78 12.69 -10.99
CA LYS A 57 -10.57 12.88 -11.81
C LYS A 57 -9.31 12.37 -11.09
N GLY A 58 -9.19 12.62 -9.78
CA GLY A 58 -8.10 12.07 -8.96
C GLY A 58 -8.10 10.54 -8.95
N ALA A 59 -9.27 9.91 -8.79
CA ALA A 59 -9.42 8.47 -8.87
C ALA A 59 -9.01 7.92 -10.24
N ALA A 60 -9.44 8.56 -11.33
CA ALA A 60 -9.06 8.18 -12.69
C ALA A 60 -7.54 8.23 -12.89
N ASN A 61 -6.88 9.29 -12.43
CA ASN A 61 -5.42 9.41 -12.50
C ASN A 61 -4.70 8.31 -11.70
N GLY A 62 -5.19 8.00 -10.50
CA GLY A 62 -4.66 6.89 -9.70
C GLY A 62 -4.81 5.53 -10.39
N LEU A 63 -5.92 5.31 -11.10
CA LEU A 63 -6.16 4.10 -11.90
C LEU A 63 -5.27 4.04 -13.14
N ILE A 64 -5.02 5.15 -13.82
CA ILE A 64 -4.06 5.22 -14.94
C ILE A 64 -2.64 4.84 -14.45
N ALA A 65 -2.20 5.40 -13.32
CA ALA A 65 -0.92 5.03 -12.72
C ALA A 65 -0.88 3.52 -12.38
N SER A 66 -1.98 2.99 -11.84
CA SER A 66 -2.12 1.55 -11.54
C SER A 66 -2.06 0.67 -12.79
N GLN A 67 -2.63 1.12 -13.92
CA GLN A 67 -2.54 0.42 -15.20
C GLN A 67 -1.10 0.32 -15.71
N VAL A 68 -0.30 1.39 -15.57
CA VAL A 68 1.13 1.36 -15.91
C VAL A 68 1.87 0.31 -15.08
N ILE A 69 1.59 0.25 -13.77
CA ILE A 69 2.17 -0.76 -12.87
C ILE A 69 1.77 -2.17 -13.33
N ILE A 70 0.51 -2.40 -13.69
CA ILE A 70 0.02 -3.70 -14.18
C ILE A 70 0.74 -4.11 -15.48
N VAL A 71 0.98 -3.17 -16.41
CA VAL A 71 1.68 -3.45 -17.67
C VAL A 71 3.15 -3.79 -17.41
N ILE A 72 3.88 -2.97 -16.63
CA ILE A 72 5.27 -3.24 -16.26
C ILE A 72 5.38 -4.61 -15.59
N PHE A 73 4.45 -4.91 -14.68
CA PHE A 73 4.41 -6.19 -14.01
C PHE A 73 4.13 -7.36 -14.95
N SER A 74 3.16 -7.20 -15.84
CA SER A 74 2.81 -8.22 -16.84
C SER A 74 4.02 -8.54 -17.73
N ILE A 75 4.87 -7.57 -18.07
CA ILE A 75 6.11 -7.83 -18.80
C ILE A 75 7.03 -8.78 -18.02
N LEU A 76 7.30 -8.49 -16.75
CA LEU A 76 8.17 -9.31 -15.90
C LEU A 76 7.59 -10.71 -15.68
N PHE A 77 6.30 -10.80 -15.33
CA PHE A 77 5.62 -12.05 -15.02
C PHE A 77 5.44 -12.93 -16.25
N VAL A 78 4.88 -12.41 -17.34
CA VAL A 78 4.62 -13.18 -18.57
C VAL A 78 5.94 -13.64 -19.17
N GLY A 79 6.97 -12.78 -19.20
CA GLY A 79 8.29 -13.13 -19.68
C GLY A 79 8.92 -14.28 -18.88
N TYR A 80 8.83 -14.20 -17.55
CA TYR A 80 9.34 -15.25 -16.68
C TYR A 80 8.56 -16.57 -16.80
N SER A 81 7.22 -16.50 -16.76
CA SER A 81 6.34 -17.65 -16.91
C SER A 81 6.58 -18.37 -18.23
N THR A 82 6.64 -17.61 -19.33
CA THR A 82 6.95 -18.14 -20.66
C THR A 82 8.35 -18.76 -20.71
N SER A 83 9.36 -18.18 -20.05
CA SER A 83 10.72 -18.75 -19.96
C SER A 83 10.74 -20.12 -19.29
N ILE A 84 10.05 -20.26 -18.15
CA ILE A 84 9.94 -21.55 -17.45
C ILE A 84 9.18 -22.55 -18.31
N PHE A 85 8.05 -22.11 -18.86
CA PHE A 85 7.20 -22.94 -19.69
C PHE A 85 7.97 -23.53 -20.88
N LEU A 86 8.74 -22.71 -21.62
CA LEU A 86 9.57 -23.17 -22.73
C LEU A 86 10.72 -24.09 -22.29
N LYS A 87 11.38 -23.80 -21.16
CA LYS A 87 12.44 -24.66 -20.62
C LYS A 87 11.92 -26.05 -20.24
N SER A 88 10.70 -26.13 -19.71
CA SER A 88 10.08 -27.39 -19.31
C SER A 88 9.82 -28.34 -20.49
N ARG A 89 9.65 -27.78 -21.70
CA ARG A 89 9.35 -28.51 -22.95
C ARG A 89 10.57 -28.85 -23.79
N GLY A 90 11.78 -28.69 -23.24
CA GLY A 90 13.02 -29.02 -23.96
C GLY A 90 13.07 -30.45 -24.51
N LYS A 91 12.54 -31.44 -23.78
CA LYS A 91 12.46 -32.84 -24.28
C LYS A 91 11.50 -33.00 -25.46
N GLU A 92 10.39 -32.28 -25.44
CA GLU A 92 9.41 -32.28 -26.52
C GLU A 92 10.03 -31.67 -27.78
N PHE A 93 10.69 -30.52 -27.65
CA PHE A 93 11.41 -29.91 -28.78
C PHE A 93 12.56 -30.78 -29.29
N GLY A 94 13.25 -31.50 -28.40
CA GLY A 94 14.26 -32.49 -28.78
C GLY A 94 13.69 -33.65 -29.59
N LEU A 95 12.53 -34.21 -29.17
CA LEU A 95 11.83 -35.26 -29.91
C LEU A 95 11.30 -34.77 -31.26
N LEU A 96 10.67 -33.59 -31.31
CA LEU A 96 10.20 -32.99 -32.55
C LEU A 96 11.36 -32.74 -33.53
N SER A 97 12.52 -32.33 -33.02
CA SER A 97 13.72 -32.18 -33.83
C SER A 97 14.27 -33.52 -34.33
N LEU A 98 14.16 -34.61 -33.57
CA LEU A 98 14.51 -35.97 -34.03
C LEU A 98 13.57 -36.46 -35.13
N TYR A 99 12.29 -36.09 -35.07
CA TYR A 99 11.30 -36.38 -36.12
C TYR A 99 11.42 -35.45 -37.34
N GLY A 100 12.47 -34.62 -37.42
CA GLY A 100 12.77 -33.81 -38.61
C GLY A 100 12.21 -32.39 -38.61
N MET A 101 11.57 -31.90 -37.53
CA MET A 101 11.15 -30.50 -37.47
C MET A 101 12.37 -29.56 -37.42
N THR A 102 12.43 -28.62 -38.35
CA THR A 102 13.43 -27.56 -38.34
C THR A 102 13.21 -26.60 -37.18
N ARG A 103 14.26 -25.90 -36.76
CA ARG A 103 14.17 -24.89 -35.69
C ARG A 103 13.18 -23.77 -36.00
N LYS A 104 13.07 -23.36 -37.27
CA LYS A 104 12.08 -22.37 -37.72
C LYS A 104 10.65 -22.88 -37.50
N GLN A 105 10.40 -24.16 -37.79
CA GLN A 105 9.10 -24.79 -37.56
C GLN A 105 8.78 -24.93 -36.07
N ILE A 106 9.75 -25.26 -35.21
CA ILE A 106 9.57 -25.29 -33.74
C ILE A 106 9.26 -23.90 -33.20
N LYS A 107 9.98 -22.86 -33.63
CA LYS A 107 9.70 -21.47 -33.23
C LYS A 107 8.29 -21.03 -33.67
N LYS A 108 7.89 -21.36 -34.90
CA LYS A 108 6.54 -21.09 -35.42
C LYS A 108 5.47 -21.84 -34.64
N TYR A 109 5.71 -23.09 -34.29
CA TYR A 109 4.83 -23.92 -33.48
C TYR A 109 4.57 -23.30 -32.10
N VAL A 110 5.63 -22.92 -31.40
CA VAL A 110 5.55 -22.26 -30.08
C VAL A 110 4.84 -20.92 -30.17
N LEU A 111 5.13 -20.13 -31.21
CA LEU A 111 4.47 -18.83 -31.41
C LEU A 111 2.97 -18.99 -31.54
N ILE A 112 2.50 -19.91 -32.39
CA ILE A 112 1.07 -20.18 -32.58
C ILE A 112 0.41 -20.60 -31.26
N GLU A 113 1.04 -21.46 -30.47
CA GLU A 113 0.48 -21.86 -29.18
C GLU A 113 0.34 -20.67 -28.21
N ASN A 114 1.38 -19.85 -28.09
CA ASN A 114 1.35 -18.69 -27.23
C ASN A 114 0.30 -17.68 -27.70
N THR A 115 0.19 -17.41 -29.01
CA THR A 115 -0.83 -16.52 -29.57
C THR A 115 -2.25 -17.01 -29.29
N ILE A 116 -2.52 -18.32 -29.39
CA ILE A 116 -3.83 -18.89 -29.02
C ILE A 116 -4.13 -18.62 -27.53
N ILE A 117 -3.17 -18.85 -26.66
CA ILE A 117 -3.33 -18.61 -25.21
C ILE A 117 -3.52 -17.11 -24.92
N SER A 118 -2.80 -16.24 -25.64
CA SER A 118 -2.95 -14.79 -25.56
C SER A 118 -4.38 -14.36 -25.90
N PHE A 119 -4.92 -14.82 -27.04
CA PHE A 119 -6.30 -14.51 -27.44
C PHE A 119 -7.33 -15.02 -26.43
N LEU A 120 -7.17 -16.25 -25.94
CA LEU A 120 -8.05 -16.80 -24.91
C LEU A 120 -7.96 -15.97 -23.61
N SER A 121 -6.75 -15.60 -23.19
CA SER A 121 -6.53 -14.82 -21.96
C SER A 121 -7.15 -13.43 -22.08
N ILE A 122 -6.97 -12.76 -23.22
CA ILE A 122 -7.57 -11.44 -23.49
C ILE A 122 -9.09 -11.53 -23.51
N GLY A 123 -9.65 -12.47 -24.29
CA GLY A 123 -11.10 -12.64 -24.42
C GLY A 123 -11.76 -12.94 -23.07
N THR A 124 -11.23 -13.90 -22.33
CA THR A 124 -11.78 -14.24 -21.00
C THR A 124 -11.50 -13.19 -19.94
N GLY A 125 -10.37 -12.48 -20.01
CA GLY A 125 -10.06 -11.36 -19.13
C GLY A 125 -11.03 -10.19 -19.31
N ILE A 126 -11.34 -9.84 -20.56
CA ILE A 126 -12.35 -8.82 -20.87
C ILE A 126 -13.75 -9.30 -20.44
N LEU A 127 -14.13 -10.55 -20.76
CA LEU A 127 -15.44 -11.09 -20.36
C LEU A 127 -15.64 -11.08 -18.85
N THR A 128 -14.66 -11.58 -18.09
CA THR A 128 -14.70 -11.53 -16.63
C THR A 128 -14.66 -10.09 -16.12
N GLY A 129 -13.87 -9.22 -16.75
CA GLY A 129 -13.79 -7.80 -16.42
C GLY A 129 -15.13 -7.08 -16.60
N VAL A 130 -15.88 -7.39 -17.65
CA VAL A 130 -17.25 -6.88 -17.87
C VAL A 130 -18.18 -7.32 -16.73
N VAL A 131 -18.15 -8.59 -16.34
CA VAL A 131 -18.97 -9.13 -15.24
C VAL A 131 -18.66 -8.41 -13.92
N PHE A 132 -17.37 -8.21 -13.61
CA PHE A 132 -16.95 -7.56 -12.37
C PHE A 132 -16.98 -6.02 -12.41
N SER A 133 -17.11 -5.40 -13.58
CA SER A 133 -17.16 -3.92 -13.72
C SER A 133 -18.33 -3.31 -12.96
N LYS A 134 -19.51 -3.97 -12.94
CA LYS A 134 -20.66 -3.47 -12.16
C LYS A 134 -20.36 -3.41 -10.66
N LEU A 135 -19.71 -4.44 -10.13
CA LEU A 135 -19.31 -4.48 -8.71
C LEU A 135 -18.27 -3.40 -8.41
N PHE A 136 -17.30 -3.21 -9.32
CA PHE A 136 -16.30 -2.15 -9.20
C PHE A 136 -16.95 -0.76 -9.18
N PHE A 137 -17.86 -0.48 -10.12
CA PHE A 137 -18.57 0.80 -10.17
C PHE A 137 -19.40 1.06 -8.93
N MET A 138 -20.17 0.08 -8.43
CA MET A 138 -20.93 0.22 -7.19
C MET A 138 -20.06 0.64 -5.99
N VAL A 139 -18.86 0.08 -5.89
CA VAL A 139 -17.91 0.47 -4.84
C VAL A 139 -17.37 1.90 -5.11
N MET A 140 -17.06 2.24 -6.36
CA MET A 140 -16.65 3.61 -6.72
C MET A 140 -17.75 4.65 -6.52
N GLU A 141 -19.02 4.34 -6.74
CA GLU A 141 -20.15 5.23 -6.43
C GLU A 141 -20.19 5.56 -4.93
N ALA A 142 -20.02 4.54 -4.07
CA ALA A 142 -19.98 4.72 -2.62
C ALA A 142 -18.82 5.64 -2.20
N PHE A 143 -17.66 5.54 -2.85
CA PHE A 143 -16.51 6.39 -2.57
C PHE A 143 -16.55 7.76 -3.24
N LEU A 144 -17.13 7.92 -4.41
CA LEU A 144 -17.08 9.19 -5.16
C LEU A 144 -18.35 10.02 -4.99
N SER A 145 -19.44 9.42 -4.51
CA SER A 145 -20.76 10.06 -4.38
C SER A 145 -21.26 10.59 -5.73
N ILE A 146 -20.93 9.89 -6.82
CA ILE A 146 -21.41 10.11 -8.18
C ILE A 146 -22.14 8.87 -8.67
N SER A 147 -23.08 9.04 -9.59
CA SER A 147 -23.77 7.92 -10.25
C SER A 147 -22.90 7.38 -11.40
N LEU A 148 -22.57 6.10 -11.34
CA LEU A 148 -21.80 5.33 -12.32
C LEU A 148 -22.68 4.16 -12.80
N PRO A 149 -23.70 4.46 -13.64
CA PRO A 149 -24.52 3.41 -14.22
C PRO A 149 -23.64 2.40 -14.97
N PHE A 150 -24.08 1.15 -15.04
CA PHE A 150 -23.30 0.13 -15.72
C PHE A 150 -23.04 0.51 -17.18
N ASN A 151 -21.77 0.71 -17.52
CA ASN A 151 -21.31 1.05 -18.85
C ASN A 151 -20.15 0.14 -19.29
N ILE A 152 -20.09 -0.14 -20.58
CA ILE A 152 -18.98 -0.85 -21.21
C ILE A 152 -18.40 0.07 -22.27
N SER A 153 -17.23 0.61 -21.99
CA SER A 153 -16.52 1.51 -22.90
C SER A 153 -15.80 0.71 -24.00
N LEU A 154 -16.19 0.95 -25.25
CA LEU A 154 -15.52 0.37 -26.42
C LEU A 154 -14.05 0.80 -26.51
N LYS A 155 -13.72 2.02 -26.04
CA LYS A 155 -12.34 2.52 -25.94
C LYS A 155 -11.54 1.66 -24.96
N ALA A 156 -12.13 1.29 -23.82
CA ALA A 156 -11.48 0.43 -22.83
C ALA A 156 -11.22 -0.99 -23.36
N ILE A 157 -12.18 -1.58 -24.09
CA ILE A 157 -12.02 -2.88 -24.75
C ILE A 157 -10.85 -2.81 -25.75
N GLY A 158 -10.88 -1.82 -26.65
CA GLY A 158 -9.86 -1.63 -27.68
C GLY A 158 -8.46 -1.41 -27.09
N LEU A 159 -8.34 -0.54 -26.08
CA LEU A 159 -7.06 -0.29 -25.40
C LEU A 159 -6.54 -1.55 -24.73
N THR A 160 -7.38 -2.28 -24.00
CA THR A 160 -7.00 -3.51 -23.30
C THR A 160 -6.52 -4.57 -24.29
N ALA A 161 -7.29 -4.80 -25.36
CA ALA A 161 -6.95 -5.78 -26.37
C ALA A 161 -5.61 -5.43 -27.06
N LEU A 162 -5.42 -4.17 -27.44
CA LEU A 162 -4.20 -3.71 -28.11
C LEU A 162 -2.97 -3.83 -27.21
N VAL A 163 -3.05 -3.32 -25.98
CA VAL A 163 -1.91 -3.32 -25.03
C VAL A 163 -1.50 -4.74 -24.70
N PHE A 164 -2.43 -5.62 -24.34
CA PHE A 164 -2.08 -7.00 -23.96
C PHE A 164 -1.71 -7.88 -25.16
N PHE A 165 -2.33 -7.67 -26.32
CA PHE A 165 -1.92 -8.39 -27.53
C PHE A 165 -0.49 -8.01 -27.91
N GLY A 166 -0.19 -6.71 -27.98
CA GLY A 166 1.16 -6.22 -28.24
C GLY A 166 2.18 -6.73 -27.22
N LEU A 167 1.85 -6.65 -25.92
CA LEU A 167 2.70 -7.13 -24.83
C LEU A 167 2.98 -8.63 -24.95
N PHE A 168 1.95 -9.47 -25.11
CA PHE A 168 2.13 -10.91 -25.18
C PHE A 168 2.90 -11.36 -26.42
N GLU A 169 2.70 -10.71 -27.56
CA GLU A 169 3.43 -11.02 -28.80
C GLU A 169 4.90 -10.58 -28.72
N ILE A 170 5.18 -9.37 -28.21
CA ILE A 170 6.56 -8.89 -27.99
C ILE A 170 7.31 -9.85 -27.08
N ILE A 171 6.68 -10.26 -25.97
CA ILE A 171 7.30 -11.20 -25.02
C ILE A 171 7.49 -12.56 -25.68
N SER A 172 6.48 -13.08 -26.38
CA SER A 172 6.58 -14.37 -27.07
C SER A 172 7.75 -14.38 -28.06
N ILE A 173 7.90 -13.32 -28.86
CA ILE A 173 9.01 -13.15 -29.79
C ILE A 173 10.35 -13.07 -29.06
N PHE A 174 10.46 -12.23 -28.02
CA PHE A 174 11.68 -12.10 -27.21
C PHE A 174 12.12 -13.46 -26.64
N MET A 175 11.15 -14.24 -26.18
CA MET A 175 11.40 -15.56 -25.61
C MET A 175 11.87 -16.60 -26.64
N LEU A 176 11.47 -16.49 -27.90
CA LEU A 176 11.97 -17.35 -28.99
C LEU A 176 13.47 -17.15 -29.28
N PHE A 177 14.03 -15.97 -28.97
CA PHE A 177 15.49 -15.73 -29.07
C PHE A 177 16.26 -16.41 -27.94
N GLN A 178 15.65 -16.64 -26.79
CA GLN A 178 16.28 -17.34 -25.67
C GLN A 178 16.38 -18.86 -25.88
N ILE A 179 15.67 -19.42 -26.86
CA ILE A 179 15.79 -20.84 -27.27
C ILE A 179 17.16 -21.02 -27.96
N LYS A 180 18.21 -21.18 -27.14
CA LYS A 180 19.58 -21.43 -27.59
C LYS A 180 19.70 -22.78 -28.31
N ASN A 181 20.71 -22.87 -29.18
CA ASN A 181 21.18 -24.10 -29.82
C ASN A 181 21.77 -25.08 -28.78
N LYS A 182 20.97 -25.61 -27.86
CA LYS A 182 21.42 -26.76 -27.06
C LYS A 182 21.32 -27.99 -27.93
N GLU A 183 22.38 -28.79 -27.98
CA GLU A 183 22.37 -30.06 -28.69
C GLU A 183 21.19 -30.91 -28.21
N ILE A 184 20.50 -31.53 -29.16
CA ILE A 184 19.36 -32.45 -28.94
C ILE A 184 19.72 -33.49 -27.87
N VAL A 185 20.98 -33.94 -27.86
CA VAL A 185 21.53 -34.89 -26.89
C VAL A 185 21.53 -34.34 -25.46
N GLN A 186 21.93 -33.08 -25.24
CA GLN A 186 21.89 -32.46 -23.91
C GLN A 186 20.46 -32.30 -23.40
N GLN A 187 19.49 -31.98 -24.28
CA GLN A 187 18.09 -31.84 -23.89
C GLN A 187 17.44 -33.19 -23.53
N LEU A 188 17.82 -34.27 -24.23
CA LEU A 188 17.33 -35.62 -23.95
C LEU A 188 18.00 -36.26 -22.72
N LYS A 189 19.29 -35.99 -22.47
CA LYS A 189 20.07 -36.53 -21.34
C LYS A 189 20.01 -35.68 -20.06
N ALA A 190 19.38 -34.50 -20.06
CA ALA A 190 19.35 -33.58 -18.92
C ALA A 190 18.83 -34.20 -17.60
N ASN A 191 17.96 -35.22 -17.65
CA ASN A 191 17.45 -35.89 -16.44
C ASN A 191 18.32 -37.06 -15.94
N LYS A 192 19.40 -37.42 -16.66
CA LYS A 192 20.29 -38.56 -16.32
C LYS A 192 21.64 -38.13 -15.75
N ILE A 193 21.90 -36.83 -15.60
CA ILE A 193 23.15 -36.33 -15.00
C ILE A 193 23.00 -36.40 -13.47
N PRO A 194 23.92 -37.06 -12.74
CA PRO A 194 23.88 -37.12 -11.27
C PRO A 194 23.89 -35.71 -10.67
N LYS A 195 22.92 -35.40 -9.81
CA LYS A 195 22.89 -34.10 -9.10
C LYS A 195 24.01 -34.11 -8.05
N THR A 196 25.09 -33.37 -8.28
CA THR A 196 26.20 -33.24 -7.32
C THR A 196 25.80 -32.36 -6.13
N ILE A 197 26.35 -32.63 -4.94
CA ILE A 197 26.03 -31.85 -3.73
C ILE A 197 26.17 -30.35 -4.02
N PRO A 198 25.14 -29.54 -3.71
CA PRO A 198 25.13 -28.10 -4.00
C PRO A 198 26.38 -27.40 -3.45
N LYS A 199 27.19 -26.76 -4.30
CA LYS A 199 28.29 -25.88 -3.84
C LYS A 199 27.77 -24.46 -3.63
N PHE A 200 28.14 -23.85 -2.51
CA PHE A 200 27.83 -22.46 -2.20
C PHE A 200 29.11 -21.64 -2.04
N SER A 201 29.02 -20.34 -2.31
CA SER A 201 30.10 -19.40 -2.01
C SER A 201 29.93 -18.86 -0.58
N LYS A 202 30.93 -19.12 0.29
CA LYS A 202 30.96 -18.57 1.66
C LYS A 202 30.88 -17.05 1.66
N PHE A 203 31.66 -16.39 0.81
CA PHE A 203 31.68 -14.93 0.68
C PHE A 203 30.32 -14.36 0.32
N LYS A 204 29.68 -14.87 -0.75
CA LYS A 204 28.35 -14.39 -1.17
C LYS A 204 27.27 -14.68 -0.13
N SER A 205 27.40 -15.77 0.62
CA SER A 205 26.46 -16.09 1.71
C SER A 205 26.56 -15.07 2.86
N ILE A 206 27.78 -14.73 3.28
CA ILE A 206 28.03 -13.71 4.30
C ILE A 206 27.57 -12.34 3.79
N LEU A 207 27.93 -11.99 2.56
CA LEU A 207 27.52 -10.72 1.93
C LEU A 207 25.99 -10.58 1.90
N GLY A 208 25.26 -11.64 1.55
CA GLY A 208 23.79 -11.63 1.57
C GLY A 208 23.22 -11.32 2.96
N VAL A 209 23.75 -11.95 4.00
CA VAL A 209 23.33 -11.69 5.40
C VAL A 209 23.66 -10.26 5.82
N VAL A 210 24.86 -9.77 5.52
CA VAL A 210 25.29 -8.40 5.84
C VAL A 210 24.41 -7.38 5.13
N LEU A 211 24.11 -7.54 3.84
CA LEU A 211 23.24 -6.61 3.10
C LEU A 211 21.83 -6.56 3.70
N ILE A 212 21.26 -7.69 4.11
CA ILE A 212 19.94 -7.71 4.78
C ILE A 212 20.00 -7.00 6.13
N ILE A 213 21.00 -7.31 6.96
CA ILE A 213 21.15 -6.68 8.29
C ILE A 213 21.34 -5.17 8.15
N VAL A 214 22.18 -4.72 7.22
CA VAL A 214 22.40 -3.29 6.97
C VAL A 214 21.12 -2.64 6.45
N GLY A 215 20.45 -3.22 5.46
CA GLY A 215 19.20 -2.68 4.93
C GLY A 215 18.11 -2.55 5.99
N TYR A 216 17.94 -3.58 6.81
CA TYR A 216 16.98 -3.57 7.93
C TYR A 216 17.38 -2.60 9.05
N GLY A 217 18.67 -2.51 9.38
CA GLY A 217 19.17 -1.54 10.34
C GLY A 217 18.89 -0.10 9.89
N VAL A 218 19.22 0.23 8.63
CA VAL A 218 18.92 1.56 8.07
C VAL A 218 17.41 1.84 8.07
N ALA A 219 16.58 0.89 7.64
CA ALA A 219 15.12 1.04 7.66
C ALA A 219 14.55 1.26 9.07
N TRP A 220 15.18 0.68 10.09
CA TRP A 220 14.73 0.79 11.48
C TRP A 220 15.06 2.14 12.10
N PHE A 221 16.28 2.64 11.87
CA PHE A 221 16.82 3.81 12.55
C PHE A 221 16.65 5.12 11.76
N VAL A 222 16.31 5.07 10.46
CA VAL A 222 16.13 6.28 9.67
C VAL A 222 14.98 7.15 10.25
N PRO A 223 15.24 8.44 10.55
CA PRO A 223 14.19 9.35 10.98
C PRO A 223 13.14 9.56 9.88
N GLY A 224 11.88 9.79 10.26
CA GLY A 224 10.75 9.88 9.33
C GLY A 224 10.99 10.80 8.12
N MET A 225 11.62 11.95 8.33
CA MET A 225 11.93 12.94 7.27
C MET A 225 12.85 12.38 6.18
N PHE A 226 13.77 11.48 6.51
CA PHE A 226 14.75 10.92 5.57
C PHE A 226 14.29 9.59 4.94
N VAL A 227 13.15 9.04 5.37
CA VAL A 227 12.59 7.78 4.86
C VAL A 227 12.41 7.78 3.33
N PRO A 228 11.82 8.83 2.69
CA PRO A 228 11.63 8.82 1.24
C PRO A 228 12.93 8.69 0.44
N ILE A 229 14.01 9.31 0.93
CA ILE A 229 15.34 9.27 0.30
C ILE A 229 15.99 7.90 0.51
N ALA A 230 15.86 7.34 1.71
CA ALA A 230 16.44 6.03 2.05
C ALA A 230 15.69 4.85 1.38
N MET A 231 14.43 5.02 0.98
CA MET A 231 13.57 3.93 0.51
C MET A 231 14.15 3.18 -0.70
N LEU A 232 14.58 3.89 -1.74
CA LEU A 232 15.12 3.27 -2.96
C LEU A 232 16.44 2.50 -2.72
N PRO A 233 17.49 3.10 -2.11
CA PRO A 233 18.73 2.37 -1.88
C PRO A 233 18.55 1.20 -0.91
N VAL A 234 17.74 1.36 0.15
CA VAL A 234 17.45 0.25 1.08
C VAL A 234 16.72 -0.88 0.36
N THR A 235 15.71 -0.56 -0.45
CA THR A 235 14.98 -1.57 -1.25
C THR A 235 15.93 -2.32 -2.18
N PHE A 236 16.84 -1.61 -2.86
CA PHE A 236 17.82 -2.23 -3.74
C PHE A 236 18.79 -3.17 -2.98
N ILE A 237 19.35 -2.71 -1.86
CA ILE A 237 20.23 -3.51 -0.99
C ILE A 237 19.50 -4.78 -0.51
N VAL A 238 18.24 -4.65 -0.08
CA VAL A 238 17.43 -5.77 0.38
C VAL A 238 17.15 -6.76 -0.76
N ILE A 239 16.81 -6.29 -1.96
CA ILE A 239 16.61 -7.16 -3.14
C ILE A 239 17.89 -7.95 -3.46
N VAL A 240 19.05 -7.29 -3.51
CA VAL A 240 20.34 -7.95 -3.78
C VAL A 240 20.72 -8.92 -2.66
N GLY A 241 20.53 -8.52 -1.40
CA GLY A 241 20.73 -9.36 -0.23
C GLY A 241 19.87 -10.63 -0.29
N SER A 242 18.58 -10.48 -0.57
CA SER A 242 17.64 -11.59 -0.71
C SER A 242 18.03 -12.55 -1.83
N TYR A 243 18.53 -12.05 -2.96
CA TYR A 243 19.05 -12.91 -4.03
C TYR A 243 20.18 -13.82 -3.53
N PHE A 244 21.13 -13.30 -2.76
CA PHE A 244 22.20 -14.10 -2.17
C PHE A 244 21.71 -15.00 -1.04
N ILE A 245 20.72 -14.57 -0.24
CA ILE A 245 20.11 -15.40 0.78
C ILE A 245 19.51 -16.66 0.16
N PHE A 246 18.69 -16.50 -0.88
CA PHE A 246 18.06 -17.64 -1.55
C PHE A 246 19.05 -18.48 -2.35
N THR A 247 20.02 -17.89 -3.04
CA THR A 247 20.89 -18.64 -3.96
C THR A 247 22.17 -19.20 -3.33
N GLN A 248 22.61 -18.69 -2.18
CA GLN A 248 23.88 -19.07 -1.56
C GLN A 248 23.69 -19.48 -0.09
N PHE A 249 23.09 -18.62 0.73
CA PHE A 249 22.96 -18.86 2.16
C PHE A 249 22.01 -20.03 2.47
N SER A 250 20.89 -20.14 1.76
CA SER A 250 19.96 -21.27 1.89
C SER A 250 20.66 -22.62 1.64
N ILE A 251 21.60 -22.65 0.67
CA ILE A 251 22.41 -23.80 0.33
C ILE A 251 23.46 -24.08 1.42
N ALA A 252 24.04 -23.03 2.01
CA ALA A 252 24.95 -23.17 3.14
C ALA A 252 24.28 -23.85 4.34
N ILE A 253 23.04 -23.43 4.66
CA ILE A 253 22.21 -24.05 5.70
C ILE A 253 21.89 -25.49 5.33
N ALA A 254 21.44 -25.72 4.09
CA ALA A 254 21.14 -27.06 3.59
C ALA A 254 22.33 -28.02 3.75
N ASN A 255 23.53 -27.61 3.34
CA ASN A 255 24.74 -28.41 3.48
C ASN A 255 25.09 -28.68 4.95
N ARG A 256 24.78 -27.75 5.87
CA ARG A 256 24.95 -27.97 7.32
C ARG A 256 23.97 -29.01 7.85
N ILE A 257 22.72 -29.02 7.37
CA ILE A 257 21.72 -30.03 7.72
C ILE A 257 22.17 -31.41 7.22
N LEU A 258 22.70 -31.52 6.00
CA LEU A 258 23.20 -32.80 5.46
C LEU A 258 24.35 -33.40 6.27
N LYS A 259 25.13 -32.57 6.98
CA LYS A 259 26.22 -33.02 7.84
C LYS A 259 25.78 -33.48 9.23
N ASN A 260 24.52 -33.26 9.62
CA ASN A 260 24.02 -33.65 10.93
C ASN A 260 23.45 -35.07 10.89
N GLU A 261 24.30 -36.05 11.17
CA GLU A 261 23.97 -37.49 11.14
C GLU A 261 22.77 -37.84 12.04
N ASN A 262 22.68 -37.23 13.23
CA ASN A 262 21.58 -37.46 14.18
C ASN A 262 20.20 -37.08 13.64
N MET A 263 20.12 -36.09 12.74
CA MET A 263 18.88 -35.70 12.07
C MET A 263 18.64 -36.50 10.80
N LEU A 264 19.72 -36.81 10.06
CA LEU A 264 19.67 -37.47 8.76
C LEU A 264 19.18 -38.92 8.87
N TYR A 265 19.70 -39.70 9.82
CA TYR A 265 19.41 -41.13 9.94
C TYR A 265 18.08 -41.47 10.64
N LYS A 266 17.28 -40.47 11.01
CA LYS A 266 15.96 -40.69 11.64
C LYS A 266 14.86 -40.95 10.59
N LYS A 267 14.33 -42.18 10.55
CA LYS A 267 13.17 -42.56 9.70
C LYS A 267 13.41 -42.22 8.22
N THR A 268 12.44 -41.58 7.55
CA THR A 268 12.51 -41.19 6.14
C THR A 268 13.30 -39.89 5.90
N ASN A 269 13.97 -39.34 6.92
CA ASN A 269 14.63 -38.04 6.84
C ASN A 269 15.78 -38.00 5.83
N LEU A 270 16.56 -39.08 5.72
CA LEU A 270 17.69 -39.17 4.80
C LEU A 270 17.27 -38.85 3.36
N VAL A 271 16.21 -39.54 2.91
CA VAL A 271 15.62 -39.34 1.59
C VAL A 271 14.96 -37.97 1.49
N SER A 272 14.17 -37.60 2.50
CA SER A 272 13.39 -36.36 2.50
C SER A 272 14.26 -35.12 2.41
N TYR A 273 15.31 -35.04 3.23
CA TYR A 273 16.22 -33.88 3.27
C TYR A 273 17.12 -33.83 2.04
N SER A 274 17.63 -34.97 1.57
CA SER A 274 18.46 -35.01 0.36
C SER A 274 17.68 -34.45 -0.84
N GLN A 275 16.47 -34.95 -1.09
CA GLN A 275 15.61 -34.44 -2.18
C GLN A 275 15.25 -32.95 -2.00
N MET A 276 14.90 -32.56 -0.78
CA MET A 276 14.50 -31.18 -0.47
C MET A 276 15.62 -30.18 -0.72
N ILE A 277 16.86 -30.54 -0.41
CA ILE A 277 18.02 -29.65 -0.56
C ILE A 277 18.36 -29.45 -2.04
N TYR A 278 18.30 -30.50 -2.85
CA TYR A 278 18.42 -30.37 -4.30
C TYR A 278 17.31 -29.51 -4.90
N LYS A 279 16.07 -29.67 -4.41
CA LYS A 279 14.96 -28.83 -4.83
C LYS A 279 15.15 -27.37 -4.42
N LEU A 280 15.57 -27.08 -3.19
CA LEU A 280 15.86 -25.71 -2.75
C LEU A 280 16.90 -25.03 -3.63
N GLN A 281 17.96 -25.73 -4.02
CA GLN A 281 18.95 -25.18 -4.95
C GLN A 281 18.36 -24.89 -6.33
N ASP A 282 17.66 -25.85 -6.92
CA ASP A 282 17.10 -25.73 -8.27
C ASP A 282 15.95 -24.71 -8.36
N THR A 283 15.28 -24.46 -7.22
CA THR A 283 14.18 -23.51 -7.07
C THR A 283 14.62 -22.17 -6.48
N ALA A 284 15.86 -21.99 -6.05
CA ALA A 284 16.31 -20.82 -5.29
C ALA A 284 15.92 -19.47 -5.94
N LYS A 285 16.11 -19.34 -7.25
CA LYS A 285 15.74 -18.13 -7.99
C LYS A 285 14.22 -17.91 -8.07
N VAL A 286 13.46 -19.00 -8.16
CA VAL A 286 11.99 -19.00 -8.15
C VAL A 286 11.49 -18.51 -6.79
N LEU A 287 12.04 -19.07 -5.71
CA LEU A 287 11.70 -18.71 -4.33
C LEU A 287 12.06 -17.25 -4.02
N PHE A 288 13.22 -16.78 -4.49
CA PHE A 288 13.61 -15.38 -4.43
C PHE A 288 12.59 -14.46 -5.09
N LEU A 289 12.22 -14.75 -6.35
CA LEU A 289 11.24 -13.94 -7.07
C LEU A 289 9.89 -13.93 -6.36
N ALA A 290 9.42 -15.09 -5.90
CA ALA A 290 8.19 -15.20 -5.11
C ALA A 290 8.25 -14.39 -3.81
N ALA A 291 9.40 -14.35 -3.14
CA ALA A 291 9.59 -13.61 -1.89
C ALA A 291 9.61 -12.10 -2.11
N ILE A 292 10.25 -11.62 -3.19
CA ILE A 292 10.25 -10.20 -3.54
C ILE A 292 8.86 -9.75 -3.98
N LEU A 293 8.16 -10.56 -4.78
CA LEU A 293 6.76 -10.29 -5.16
C LEU A 293 5.84 -10.24 -3.94
N GLY A 294 6.01 -11.20 -3.02
CA GLY A 294 5.34 -11.17 -1.73
C GLY A 294 5.66 -9.90 -0.97
N ALA A 295 6.95 -9.51 -0.89
CA ALA A 295 7.37 -8.33 -0.13
C ALA A 295 6.70 -7.07 -0.67
N PHE A 296 6.69 -6.86 -2.00
CA PHE A 296 5.95 -5.76 -2.63
C PHE A 296 4.45 -5.80 -2.33
N THR A 297 3.85 -6.98 -2.35
CA THR A 297 2.43 -7.19 -2.06
C THR A 297 2.10 -6.75 -0.63
N PHE A 298 2.90 -7.23 0.33
CA PHE A 298 2.73 -6.90 1.74
C PHE A 298 2.99 -5.42 2.00
N THR A 299 4.11 -4.86 1.56
CA THR A 299 4.44 -3.45 1.81
C THR A 299 3.43 -2.50 1.19
N ALA A 300 2.97 -2.76 -0.04
CA ALA A 300 1.92 -1.96 -0.66
C ALA A 300 0.61 -2.04 0.12
N THR A 301 0.16 -3.25 0.49
CA THR A 301 -1.10 -3.41 1.24
C THR A 301 -1.00 -2.80 2.64
N GLU A 302 0.10 -3.02 3.36
CA GLU A 302 0.36 -2.47 4.69
C GLU A 302 0.42 -0.94 4.67
N THR A 303 1.06 -0.35 3.67
CA THR A 303 1.14 1.12 3.52
C THR A 303 -0.24 1.71 3.29
N ILE A 304 -1.00 1.15 2.35
CA ILE A 304 -2.31 1.68 2.00
C ILE A 304 -3.31 1.46 3.15
N TYR A 305 -3.27 0.30 3.81
CA TYR A 305 -4.11 0.02 4.98
C TYR A 305 -3.76 0.95 6.15
N SER A 306 -2.47 1.19 6.40
CA SER A 306 -2.02 2.15 7.43
C SER A 306 -2.45 3.58 7.09
N PHE A 307 -2.41 3.97 5.82
CA PHE A 307 -2.94 5.28 5.45
C PHE A 307 -4.46 5.38 5.64
N TYR A 308 -5.20 4.32 5.35
CA TYR A 308 -6.63 4.26 5.59
C TYR A 308 -7.00 4.38 7.08
N THR A 309 -6.22 3.80 7.99
CA THR A 309 -6.50 3.87 9.43
C THR A 309 -5.93 5.13 10.09
N GLU A 310 -4.72 5.54 9.71
CA GLU A 310 -3.99 6.61 10.40
C GLU A 310 -4.25 7.99 9.80
N ILE A 311 -4.23 8.20 8.48
CA ILE A 311 -4.39 9.56 7.93
C ILE A 311 -5.72 10.21 8.34
N PRO A 312 -6.87 9.50 8.36
CA PRO A 312 -8.09 10.06 8.91
C PRO A 312 -7.96 10.43 10.39
N ARG A 313 -7.25 9.63 11.21
CA ARG A 313 -6.99 9.99 12.60
C ARG A 313 -6.12 11.24 12.70
N LEU A 314 -5.16 11.42 11.79
CA LEU A 314 -4.36 12.64 11.68
C LEU A 314 -5.18 13.84 11.20
N SER A 315 -6.26 13.59 10.44
CA SER A 315 -7.17 14.63 9.92
C SER A 315 -8.03 15.17 11.07
N GLY A 316 -7.55 16.24 11.71
CA GLY A 316 -8.13 16.78 12.95
C GLY A 316 -7.27 16.56 14.20
N ILE A 317 -5.99 16.19 14.04
CA ILE A 317 -5.00 16.32 15.10
C ILE A 317 -4.72 17.81 15.35
N ASN A 318 -4.44 18.14 16.62
CA ASN A 318 -4.24 19.50 17.14
C ASN A 318 -5.48 20.41 17.13
N THR A 319 -6.69 19.83 17.06
CA THR A 319 -7.93 20.58 17.27
C THR A 319 -8.49 20.23 18.65
N PRO A 320 -8.28 21.09 19.68
CA PRO A 320 -8.74 20.81 21.03
C PRO A 320 -10.26 20.70 21.15
N GLN A 321 -11.00 21.28 20.20
CA GLN A 321 -12.45 21.18 20.08
C GLN A 321 -12.87 20.54 18.76
N GLU A 322 -14.02 19.86 18.76
CA GLU A 322 -14.53 19.18 17.56
C GLU A 322 -15.25 20.11 16.59
N ILE A 323 -15.89 21.16 17.09
CA ILE A 323 -16.44 22.26 16.29
C ILE A 323 -15.86 23.57 16.82
N ALA A 324 -15.49 24.46 15.90
CA ALA A 324 -15.05 25.81 16.21
C ALA A 324 -15.78 26.82 15.31
N ILE A 325 -16.32 27.86 15.93
CA ILE A 325 -16.97 28.98 15.25
C ILE A 325 -16.30 30.25 15.73
N VAL A 326 -15.84 31.07 14.79
CA VAL A 326 -15.21 32.35 15.05
C VAL A 326 -16.10 33.41 14.42
N GLN A 327 -16.55 34.36 15.23
CA GLN A 327 -17.34 35.51 14.81
C GLN A 327 -16.47 36.77 14.93
N SER A 328 -16.47 37.62 13.90
CA SER A 328 -15.82 38.93 13.90
C SER A 328 -16.66 39.96 13.12
N GLY A 329 -16.35 41.24 13.24
CA GLY A 329 -17.05 42.31 12.52
C GLY A 329 -18.50 42.52 12.99
N GLU A 330 -19.44 42.68 12.05
CA GLU A 330 -20.86 42.97 12.32
C GLU A 330 -21.58 41.84 13.07
N ASP A 331 -21.12 40.59 12.92
CA ASP A 331 -21.71 39.40 13.52
C ASP A 331 -21.12 39.04 14.90
N LEU A 332 -20.28 39.92 15.46
CA LEU A 332 -19.66 39.72 16.77
C LEU A 332 -20.75 39.59 17.86
N ASN A 333 -20.72 38.47 18.59
CA ASN A 333 -21.71 38.10 19.61
C ASN A 333 -23.14 37.91 19.10
N ASP A 334 -23.38 37.62 17.82
CA ASP A 334 -24.73 37.22 17.39
C ASP A 334 -25.10 35.85 18.00
N ILE A 335 -26.03 35.90 18.96
CA ILE A 335 -26.52 34.74 19.71
C ILE A 335 -27.32 33.79 18.80
N ASN A 336 -27.96 34.31 17.74
CA ASN A 336 -28.78 33.49 16.85
C ASN A 336 -27.94 32.48 16.08
N ILE A 337 -26.67 32.80 15.80
CA ILE A 337 -25.75 31.93 15.08
C ILE A 337 -25.45 30.69 15.90
N ILE A 338 -25.08 30.87 17.17
CA ILE A 338 -24.79 29.76 18.06
C ILE A 338 -26.06 28.96 18.35
N LYS A 339 -27.20 29.62 18.57
CA LYS A 339 -28.47 28.93 18.78
C LYS A 339 -28.86 28.08 17.57
N ASN A 340 -28.72 28.59 16.36
CA ASN A 340 -28.98 27.82 15.13
C ASN A 340 -28.05 26.59 15.01
N VAL A 341 -26.79 26.72 15.43
CA VAL A 341 -25.85 25.59 15.49
C VAL A 341 -26.32 24.56 16.51
N GLU A 342 -26.70 24.98 17.71
CA GLU A 342 -27.23 24.10 18.77
C GLU A 342 -28.51 23.38 18.31
N ASP A 343 -29.48 24.12 17.73
CA ASP A 343 -30.72 23.58 17.18
C ASP A 343 -30.44 22.56 16.06
N THR A 344 -29.45 22.83 15.20
CA THR A 344 -29.06 21.91 14.10
C THR A 344 -28.40 20.65 14.64
N LEU A 345 -27.58 20.75 15.70
CA LEU A 345 -27.00 19.59 16.37
C LEU A 345 -28.08 18.74 17.04
N GLU A 346 -29.01 19.36 17.77
CA GLU A 346 -30.12 18.67 18.45
C GLU A 346 -31.05 17.97 17.44
N LYS A 347 -31.44 18.66 16.36
CA LYS A 347 -32.24 18.11 15.25
C LYS A 347 -31.61 16.84 14.65
N ASN A 348 -30.29 16.75 14.64
CA ASN A 348 -29.54 15.61 14.12
C ASN A 348 -29.16 14.59 15.21
N ASN A 349 -29.73 14.68 16.42
CA ASN A 349 -29.44 13.84 17.58
C ASN A 349 -27.96 13.87 18.03
N VAL A 350 -27.27 14.99 17.85
CA VAL A 350 -25.89 15.19 18.28
C VAL A 350 -25.88 15.97 19.59
N LYS A 351 -25.39 15.36 20.67
CA LYS A 351 -25.33 15.99 21.98
C LYS A 351 -24.06 16.81 22.17
N ILE A 352 -24.23 18.02 22.69
CA ILE A 352 -23.13 18.89 23.12
C ILE A 352 -22.72 18.45 24.53
N LYS A 353 -21.44 18.15 24.69
CA LYS A 353 -20.85 17.83 25.99
C LYS A 353 -20.52 19.12 26.74
N GLU A 354 -19.78 20.01 26.08
CA GLU A 354 -19.27 21.26 26.66
C GLU A 354 -19.15 22.32 25.57
N ARG A 355 -19.36 23.58 25.95
CA ARG A 355 -19.14 24.75 25.10
C ARG A 355 -18.20 25.72 25.81
N TYR A 356 -17.30 26.31 25.03
CA TYR A 356 -16.33 27.28 25.46
C TYR A 356 -16.46 28.56 24.65
N GLU A 357 -16.57 29.69 25.34
CA GLU A 357 -16.62 31.01 24.72
C GLU A 357 -15.38 31.80 25.14
N VAL A 358 -14.57 32.21 24.17
CA VAL A 358 -13.31 32.94 24.39
C VAL A 358 -13.32 34.21 23.57
N LYS A 359 -13.08 35.34 24.24
CA LYS A 359 -12.86 36.61 23.56
C LYS A 359 -11.42 36.66 23.08
N GLY A 360 -11.23 37.03 21.83
CA GLY A 360 -9.94 37.20 21.21
C GLY A 360 -9.87 38.53 20.46
N ILE A 361 -8.65 38.87 20.05
CA ILE A 361 -8.38 40.07 19.27
C ILE A 361 -7.30 39.79 18.23
N GLU A 362 -7.54 40.18 16.99
CA GLU A 362 -6.56 40.14 15.91
C GLU A 362 -5.54 41.27 16.10
N LEU A 363 -4.25 40.92 16.23
CA LEU A 363 -3.14 41.87 16.33
C LEU A 363 -2.12 41.58 15.23
N TYR A 364 -1.43 42.63 14.78
CA TYR A 364 -0.45 42.55 13.68
C TYR A 364 0.93 42.96 14.15
N SER A 365 1.99 42.26 13.72
CA SER A 365 3.37 42.68 14.02
C SER A 365 3.73 43.98 13.31
N VAL A 366 4.57 44.78 13.96
CA VAL A 366 5.18 45.97 13.36
C VAL A 366 6.42 45.53 12.58
N GLU A 367 6.25 45.17 11.31
CA GLU A 367 7.36 44.83 10.40
C GLU A 367 7.50 45.88 9.29
N LYS A 368 8.71 46.43 9.12
CA LYS A 368 8.99 47.51 8.14
C LYS A 368 9.39 47.00 6.76
N GLU A 369 9.86 45.76 6.65
CA GLU A 369 10.43 45.18 5.41
C GLU A 369 9.71 43.90 4.94
N LYS A 370 8.78 43.38 5.74
CA LYS A 370 8.01 42.14 5.48
C LYS A 370 6.53 42.39 5.74
N GLU A 371 5.69 41.51 5.21
CA GLU A 371 4.26 41.57 5.53
C GLU A 371 4.03 41.40 7.04
N PRO A 372 3.20 42.26 7.65
CA PRO A 372 2.81 42.13 9.06
C PRO A 372 2.25 40.74 9.35
N GLN A 373 2.77 40.09 10.39
CA GLN A 373 2.29 38.79 10.83
C GLN A 373 1.03 38.96 11.68
N GLN A 374 -0.01 38.18 11.37
CA GLN A 374 -1.28 38.18 12.09
C GLN A 374 -1.23 37.21 13.27
N PHE A 375 -1.65 37.69 14.45
CA PHE A 375 -1.77 36.92 15.68
C PHE A 375 -3.20 36.99 16.20
N LEU A 376 -3.70 35.87 16.71
CA LEU A 376 -4.88 35.87 17.58
C LEU A 376 -4.43 35.95 19.04
N ALA A 377 -4.72 37.06 19.70
CA ALA A 377 -4.44 37.23 21.12
C ALA A 377 -5.64 36.78 21.97
N ILE A 378 -5.36 36.08 23.07
CA ILE A 378 -6.34 35.71 24.11
C ILE A 378 -5.84 36.10 25.50
N SER A 379 -6.76 36.22 26.46
CA SER A 379 -6.42 36.52 27.85
C SER A 379 -5.77 35.33 28.56
N ASN A 380 -4.87 35.61 29.51
CA ASN A 380 -4.25 34.59 30.36
C ASN A 380 -5.29 33.79 31.16
N SER A 381 -6.35 34.43 31.63
CA SER A 381 -7.45 33.77 32.34
C SER A 381 -8.25 32.82 31.45
N ASP A 382 -8.60 33.21 30.22
CA ASP A 382 -9.30 32.33 29.27
C ASP A 382 -8.43 31.16 28.84
N TYR A 383 -7.13 31.40 28.58
CA TYR A 383 -6.17 30.34 28.29
C TYR A 383 -6.15 29.32 29.43
N ASN A 384 -5.98 29.76 30.68
CA ASN A 384 -5.88 28.86 31.83
C ASN A 384 -7.17 28.09 32.10
N ARG A 385 -8.34 28.68 31.80
CA ARG A 385 -9.62 28.00 31.90
C ARG A 385 -9.72 26.84 30.90
N LEU A 386 -9.32 27.05 29.65
CA LEU A 386 -9.28 26.00 28.63
C LEU A 386 -8.17 24.98 28.86
N ALA A 387 -6.98 25.42 29.29
CA ALA A 387 -5.87 24.53 29.58
C ALA A 387 -6.27 23.51 30.66
N LYS A 388 -6.97 23.95 31.71
CA LYS A 388 -7.47 23.05 32.76
C LYS A 388 -8.47 22.01 32.24
N SER A 389 -9.42 22.41 31.39
CA SER A 389 -10.40 21.45 30.86
C SER A 389 -9.79 20.43 29.89
N LEU A 390 -8.71 20.82 29.21
CA LEU A 390 -7.93 19.97 28.32
C LEU A 390 -6.82 19.17 29.03
N GLY A 391 -6.65 19.33 30.35
CA GLY A 391 -5.59 18.66 31.12
C GLY A 391 -4.17 19.16 30.81
N LYS A 392 -4.04 20.39 30.30
CA LYS A 392 -2.76 21.07 30.01
C LYS A 392 -2.29 21.92 31.19
N GLU A 393 -0.99 22.22 31.21
CA GLU A 393 -0.39 23.12 32.20
C GLU A 393 -0.91 24.55 32.06
N THR A 394 -1.23 25.19 33.19
CA THR A 394 -1.56 26.61 33.25
C THR A 394 -0.31 27.47 33.25
N ILE A 395 -0.43 28.71 32.78
CA ILE A 395 0.67 29.68 32.71
C ILE A 395 0.33 30.95 33.51
N GLU A 396 1.35 31.73 33.82
CA GLU A 396 1.22 33.06 34.41
C GLU A 396 1.96 34.06 33.53
N VAL A 397 1.22 34.95 32.86
CA VAL A 397 1.78 36.00 32.01
C VAL A 397 1.78 37.33 32.78
N LYS A 398 2.95 37.95 32.98
CA LYS A 398 3.05 39.24 33.67
C LYS A 398 2.75 40.40 32.71
N LYS A 399 2.55 41.58 33.27
CA LYS A 399 2.31 42.80 32.49
C LYS A 399 3.50 43.10 31.58
N ASN A 400 3.23 43.51 30.33
CA ASN A 400 4.20 43.73 29.24
C ASN A 400 4.99 42.48 28.80
N GLU A 401 4.61 41.30 29.26
CA GLU A 401 5.09 40.02 28.75
C GLU A 401 4.00 39.38 27.89
N LEU A 402 4.41 38.50 26.96
CA LEU A 402 3.49 37.63 26.24
C LEU A 402 4.04 36.20 26.15
N VAL A 403 3.14 35.26 25.91
CA VAL A 403 3.48 33.87 25.59
C VAL A 403 3.06 33.58 24.15
N TYR A 404 3.97 33.03 23.36
CA TYR A 404 3.68 32.60 21.99
C TYR A 404 3.09 31.19 22.01
N ASP A 405 1.92 31.03 21.40
CA ASP A 405 1.22 29.75 21.27
C ASP A 405 1.39 29.20 19.86
N TYR A 406 2.27 28.22 19.73
CA TYR A 406 2.47 27.51 18.48
C TYR A 406 1.33 26.48 18.28
N PRO A 407 0.55 26.58 17.20
CA PRO A 407 -0.69 25.82 17.06
C PRO A 407 -0.51 24.31 16.87
N TYR A 408 0.71 23.85 16.55
CA TYR A 408 1.00 22.45 16.33
C TYR A 408 1.72 21.84 17.53
N ASP A 409 1.41 20.58 17.84
CA ASP A 409 2.17 19.83 18.84
C ASP A 409 3.60 19.57 18.31
N ARG A 410 4.63 19.98 19.07
CA ARG A 410 6.04 19.76 18.71
C ARG A 410 6.38 18.26 18.63
N GLY A 411 5.56 17.39 19.21
CA GLY A 411 5.67 15.95 19.07
C GLY A 411 5.48 15.42 17.63
N PHE A 412 4.90 16.20 16.71
CA PHE A 412 4.62 15.78 15.32
C PHE A 412 5.63 16.29 14.26
N ALA A 413 6.43 17.30 14.60
CA ALA A 413 7.54 17.74 13.78
C ALA A 413 8.79 17.36 14.57
N GLY A 414 9.46 16.26 14.21
CA GLY A 414 10.58 15.65 14.95
C GLY A 414 11.83 16.54 15.10
N SER A 415 11.65 17.69 15.74
CA SER A 415 12.58 18.79 15.89
C SER A 415 12.06 19.64 17.03
N GLU A 416 12.73 19.57 18.17
CA GLU A 416 12.54 20.52 19.27
C GLU A 416 12.86 21.98 18.84
N ASP A 417 13.43 22.16 17.64
CA ASP A 417 13.92 23.44 17.11
C ASP A 417 13.11 24.07 15.96
N ILE A 418 12.06 23.42 15.42
CA ILE A 418 11.21 24.11 14.43
C ILE A 418 10.26 25.03 15.16
N GLY A 419 10.59 26.32 15.16
CA GLY A 419 9.75 27.39 15.68
C GLY A 419 10.23 28.05 16.97
N LYS A 420 11.52 27.94 17.34
CA LYS A 420 12.11 29.00 18.19
C LYS A 420 12.08 30.28 17.39
N VAL A 421 11.04 31.08 17.60
CA VAL A 421 11.01 32.40 17.01
C VAL A 421 12.01 33.20 17.82
N ASN A 422 13.11 33.59 17.19
CA ASN A 422 14.23 34.28 17.86
C ASN A 422 13.85 35.75 18.11
N TRP A 423 12.73 35.96 18.81
CA TRP A 423 12.18 37.26 19.18
C TRP A 423 12.30 37.41 20.69
N ASP A 424 13.31 38.15 21.14
CA ASP A 424 13.35 38.56 22.55
C ASP A 424 12.17 39.48 22.87
N ASN A 425 11.79 40.33 21.91
CA ASN A 425 10.64 41.24 21.98
C ASN A 425 9.83 41.20 20.68
N ILE A 426 8.52 41.40 20.79
CA ILE A 426 7.57 41.50 19.67
C ILE A 426 6.85 42.84 19.78
N LYS A 427 6.84 43.61 18.69
CA LYS A 427 6.08 44.85 18.57
C LYS A 427 4.76 44.57 17.86
N LEU A 428 3.65 44.95 18.49
CA LEU A 428 2.30 44.73 17.98
C LEU A 428 1.58 46.06 17.78
N ASN A 429 0.81 46.15 16.69
CA ASN A 429 -0.14 47.23 16.45
C ASN A 429 -1.41 47.00 17.28
N ILE A 430 -1.70 47.92 18.19
CA ILE A 430 -2.92 47.95 19.00
C ILE A 430 -3.68 49.23 18.64
N GLY A 431 -4.67 49.11 17.75
CA GLY A 431 -5.33 50.26 17.15
C GLY A 431 -4.33 51.11 16.35
N SER A 432 -4.16 52.38 16.72
CA SER A 432 -3.16 53.29 16.13
C SER A 432 -1.84 53.35 16.91
N GLU A 433 -1.69 52.60 18.00
CA GLU A 433 -0.52 52.63 18.88
C GLU A 433 0.35 51.38 18.67
N GLU A 434 1.68 51.56 18.64
CA GLU A 434 2.64 50.45 18.63
C GLU A 434 3.04 50.14 20.08
N LYS A 435 2.92 48.87 20.51
CA LYS A 435 3.35 48.43 21.84
C LYS A 435 4.30 47.25 21.75
N GLU A 436 5.39 47.34 22.49
CA GLU A 436 6.42 46.30 22.57
C GLU A 436 6.16 45.37 23.77
N PHE A 437 6.20 44.07 23.53
CA PHE A 437 6.05 43.02 24.53
C PHE A 437 7.29 42.14 24.56
N LYS A 438 7.70 41.73 25.76
CA LYS A 438 8.78 40.77 25.94
C LYS A 438 8.25 39.34 25.78
N LEU A 439 8.92 38.50 24.98
CA LEU A 439 8.58 37.08 24.89
C LEU A 439 9.02 36.37 26.19
N TYR A 440 8.06 35.86 26.95
CA TYR A 440 8.34 35.14 28.20
C TYR A 440 8.58 33.66 27.95
N LYS A 441 7.71 33.00 27.18
CA LYS A 441 7.73 31.56 26.92
C LYS A 441 7.07 31.25 25.58
N GLU A 442 7.50 30.16 24.97
CA GLU A 442 6.79 29.51 23.86
C GLU A 442 6.12 28.23 24.37
N ILE A 443 4.88 28.02 23.96
CA ILE A 443 4.11 26.80 24.23
C ILE A 443 3.63 26.19 22.91
N SER A 444 3.18 24.94 22.94
CA SER A 444 2.73 24.22 21.75
C SER A 444 1.41 23.48 21.93
N GLY A 445 0.73 23.25 20.81
CA GLY A 445 -0.44 22.41 20.68
C GLY A 445 -1.77 23.09 20.98
N SER A 446 -1.79 24.43 21.19
CA SER A 446 -2.90 25.37 21.44
C SER A 446 -4.09 24.91 22.30
N VAL A 447 -4.82 25.86 22.88
CA VAL A 447 -6.06 25.58 23.61
C VAL A 447 -7.31 25.84 22.75
N ILE A 448 -7.13 26.41 21.56
CA ILE A 448 -8.17 26.70 20.57
C ILE A 448 -7.74 26.23 19.18
N VAL A 449 -8.71 26.07 18.27
CA VAL A 449 -8.45 25.62 16.89
C VAL A 449 -7.96 26.79 16.03
N LEU A 450 -6.67 27.13 16.07
CA LEU A 450 -6.10 28.29 15.36
C LEU A 450 -6.06 28.14 13.82
N PRO A 451 -5.29 27.20 13.22
CA PRO A 451 -5.01 27.24 11.78
C PRO A 451 -6.28 27.01 10.94
N ASN A 452 -7.18 26.18 11.47
CA ASN A 452 -8.35 25.74 10.73
C ASN A 452 -9.48 26.78 10.75
N VAL A 453 -9.36 27.81 11.61
CA VAL A 453 -10.23 29.00 11.58
C VAL A 453 -9.44 30.24 11.10
N GLY A 454 -8.37 30.03 10.32
CA GLY A 454 -7.67 31.09 9.61
C GLY A 454 -6.64 31.87 10.43
N TYR A 455 -6.22 31.39 11.61
CA TYR A 455 -5.15 31.99 12.39
C TYR A 455 -3.96 31.05 12.49
N TYR A 456 -2.78 31.45 12.02
CA TYR A 456 -1.61 30.58 12.03
C TYR A 456 -0.71 30.80 13.24
N GLN A 457 -0.99 31.82 14.06
CA GLN A 457 -0.19 32.21 15.22
C GLN A 457 -1.10 32.69 16.36
N GLY A 458 -0.87 32.18 17.57
CA GLY A 458 -1.58 32.59 18.78
C GLY A 458 -0.64 33.29 19.76
N ILE A 459 -1.15 34.24 20.52
CA ILE A 459 -0.43 34.83 21.66
C ILE A 459 -1.33 34.91 22.89
N ILE A 460 -0.75 34.75 24.07
CA ILE A 460 -1.44 34.96 25.33
C ILE A 460 -0.87 36.20 26.01
N LEU A 461 -1.78 37.13 26.34
CA LEU A 461 -1.46 38.38 27.02
C LEU A 461 -1.91 38.32 28.48
N ASN A 462 -1.25 39.09 29.34
CA ASN A 462 -1.77 39.38 30.67
C ASN A 462 -3.17 39.98 30.57
N ASP A 463 -4.06 39.65 31.50
CA ASP A 463 -5.47 40.09 31.45
C ASP A 463 -5.61 41.62 31.34
N LYS A 464 -4.74 42.41 31.97
CA LYS A 464 -4.78 43.88 31.87
C LYS A 464 -4.32 44.40 30.51
N ASP A 465 -3.28 43.80 29.94
CA ASP A 465 -2.79 44.18 28.61
C ASP A 465 -3.77 43.75 27.51
N PHE A 466 -4.44 42.61 27.71
CA PHE A 466 -5.52 42.15 26.84
C PHE A 466 -6.72 43.10 26.86
N GLN A 467 -7.19 43.54 28.05
CA GLN A 467 -8.28 44.52 28.15
C GLN A 467 -7.90 45.86 27.50
N TYR A 468 -6.68 46.34 27.73
CA TYR A 468 -6.18 47.54 27.03
C TYR A 468 -6.19 47.37 25.50
N ALA A 469 -5.79 46.19 25.00
CA ALA A 469 -5.82 45.91 23.57
C ALA A 469 -7.25 45.89 23.00
N MET A 470 -8.20 45.31 23.73
CA MET A 470 -9.62 45.27 23.38
C MET A 470 -10.24 46.69 23.31
N GLU A 471 -9.92 47.57 24.26
CA GLU A 471 -10.48 48.93 24.32
C GLU A 471 -9.92 49.85 23.22
N LYS A 472 -8.67 49.65 22.82
CA LYS A 472 -7.95 50.52 21.86
C LYS A 472 -8.06 50.08 20.41
N SER A 473 -8.45 48.84 20.15
CA SER A 473 -8.51 48.30 18.80
C SER A 473 -9.87 48.50 18.15
N ASN A 474 -9.87 48.49 16.82
CA ASN A 474 -11.11 48.60 16.05
C ASN A 474 -12.01 47.39 16.30
N SER A 475 -13.33 47.61 16.30
CA SER A 475 -14.34 46.56 16.48
C SER A 475 -14.21 45.41 15.48
N GLU A 476 -13.70 45.68 14.28
CA GLU A 476 -13.47 44.67 13.23
C GLU A 476 -12.39 43.64 13.61
N ASN A 477 -11.44 44.01 14.47
CA ASN A 477 -10.37 43.12 14.94
C ASN A 477 -10.80 42.28 16.15
N LEU A 478 -11.98 42.53 16.71
CA LEU A 478 -12.51 41.76 17.83
C LEU A 478 -13.06 40.42 17.33
N VAL A 479 -12.79 39.38 18.10
CA VAL A 479 -13.13 38.00 17.76
C VAL A 479 -13.83 37.33 18.92
N LEU A 480 -14.91 36.61 18.64
CA LEU A 480 -15.51 35.67 19.56
C LEU A 480 -15.29 34.25 19.05
N TYR A 481 -14.50 33.48 19.80
CA TYR A 481 -14.27 32.06 19.55
C TYR A 481 -15.25 31.22 20.36
N ASN A 482 -16.01 30.37 19.67
CA ASN A 482 -16.91 29.38 20.25
C ASN A 482 -16.40 27.98 19.90
N GLY A 483 -15.84 27.30 20.90
CA GLY A 483 -15.40 25.91 20.80
C GLY A 483 -16.47 24.98 21.38
N ILE A 484 -16.91 23.98 20.61
CA ILE A 484 -17.95 23.03 21.03
C ILE A 484 -17.34 21.63 21.04
N ASN A 485 -17.46 20.97 22.19
CA ASN A 485 -17.13 19.57 22.35
C ASN A 485 -18.39 18.71 22.32
N LEU A 486 -18.34 17.63 21.56
CA LEU A 486 -19.47 16.72 21.35
C LEU A 486 -19.27 15.42 22.13
N GLU A 487 -20.36 14.75 22.51
CA GLU A 487 -20.27 13.40 23.10
C GLU A 487 -19.69 12.41 22.07
N ASP A 488 -20.30 12.34 20.88
CA ASP A 488 -19.90 11.46 19.78
C ASP A 488 -19.74 12.24 18.47
N TRP A 489 -18.59 12.91 18.33
CA TRP A 489 -18.30 13.75 17.15
C TRP A 489 -18.30 13.01 15.81
N LYS A 490 -18.20 11.68 15.80
CA LYS A 490 -18.21 10.89 14.56
C LYS A 490 -19.57 10.86 13.88
N ASP A 491 -20.64 11.02 14.65
CA ASP A 491 -22.01 10.99 14.14
C ASP A 491 -22.48 12.39 13.71
N SER A 492 -21.69 13.43 13.98
CA SER A 492 -22.03 14.81 13.67
C SER A 492 -21.84 15.21 12.22
N PHE A 493 -21.49 14.30 11.30
CA PHE A 493 -21.19 14.65 9.91
C PHE A 493 -22.34 15.36 9.20
N ALA A 494 -23.58 14.88 9.36
CA ALA A 494 -24.74 15.49 8.72
C ALA A 494 -24.98 16.91 9.26
N ALA A 495 -25.05 17.06 10.58
CA ALA A 495 -25.20 18.35 11.26
C ALA A 495 -24.07 19.33 10.89
N SER A 496 -22.82 18.87 10.97
CA SER A 496 -21.63 19.68 10.67
C SER A 496 -21.60 20.15 9.22
N THR A 497 -22.14 19.37 8.28
CA THR A 497 -22.24 19.75 6.87
C THR A 497 -23.39 20.73 6.64
N GLU A 498 -24.52 20.56 7.35
CA GLU A 498 -25.64 21.51 7.33
C GLU A 498 -25.20 22.89 7.86
N ILE A 499 -24.51 22.90 9.01
CA ILE A 499 -23.91 24.10 9.61
C ILE A 499 -22.89 24.76 8.66
N ALA A 500 -21.98 23.96 8.08
CA ALA A 500 -21.01 24.49 7.13
C ALA A 500 -21.67 25.22 5.97
N LYS A 501 -22.81 24.70 5.47
CA LYS A 501 -23.56 25.31 4.36
C LYS A 501 -24.29 26.57 4.79
N SER A 502 -24.89 26.59 5.99
CA SER A 502 -25.63 27.76 6.48
C SER A 502 -24.71 28.94 6.78
N LEU A 503 -23.49 28.66 7.27
CA LEU A 503 -22.52 29.71 7.64
C LEU A 503 -21.64 30.18 6.47
N LYS A 504 -21.59 29.44 5.35
CA LYS A 504 -20.68 29.75 4.22
C LYS A 504 -20.95 31.12 3.56
N SER A 505 -22.16 31.66 3.70
CA SER A 505 -22.58 32.92 3.07
C SER A 505 -22.49 34.14 3.98
N GLN A 506 -22.02 34.00 5.22
CA GLN A 506 -21.91 35.09 6.18
C GLN A 506 -20.45 35.59 6.25
N GLU A 507 -20.23 36.86 5.89
CA GLU A 507 -18.91 37.49 6.02
C GLU A 507 -18.57 37.68 7.51
N GLY A 508 -17.31 37.46 7.89
CA GLY A 508 -16.89 37.56 9.31
C GLY A 508 -17.08 36.29 10.15
N ILE A 509 -17.56 35.19 9.55
CA ILE A 509 -17.69 33.90 10.24
C ILE A 509 -16.71 32.88 9.68
N ARG A 510 -15.90 32.29 10.57
CA ARG A 510 -15.05 31.15 10.23
C ARG A 510 -15.51 29.92 11.00
N TYR A 511 -15.79 28.86 10.27
CA TYR A 511 -16.31 27.60 10.82
C TYR A 511 -15.35 26.46 10.51
N TYR A 512 -15.08 25.65 11.53
CA TYR A 512 -14.37 24.39 11.39
C TYR A 512 -15.12 23.27 12.11
N SER A 513 -15.12 22.09 11.51
CA SER A 513 -15.58 20.87 12.16
C SER A 513 -14.65 19.70 11.83
N LYS A 514 -14.25 18.97 12.86
CA LYS A 514 -13.31 17.85 12.81
C LYS A 514 -13.81 16.67 11.96
N ILE A 515 -15.12 16.43 11.94
CA ILE A 515 -15.70 15.26 11.26
C ILE A 515 -15.64 15.34 9.73
N ILE A 516 -15.65 16.56 9.18
CA ILE A 516 -15.63 16.78 7.73
C ILE A 516 -14.31 16.26 7.11
N PRO A 517 -13.12 16.78 7.48
CA PRO A 517 -11.86 16.29 6.92
C PRO A 517 -11.59 14.83 7.30
N TYR A 518 -12.01 14.37 8.49
CA TYR A 518 -11.92 12.96 8.87
C TYR A 518 -12.66 12.05 7.89
N LYS A 519 -13.92 12.36 7.57
CA LYS A 519 -14.75 11.53 6.69
C LYS A 519 -14.27 11.61 5.24
N GLU A 520 -13.83 12.77 4.78
CA GLU A 520 -13.22 12.95 3.46
C GLU A 520 -11.93 12.15 3.31
N ALA A 521 -11.01 12.24 4.28
CA ALA A 521 -9.79 11.45 4.29
C ALA A 521 -10.11 9.95 4.31
N LYS A 522 -11.06 9.51 5.14
CA LYS A 522 -11.46 8.10 5.22
C LYS A 522 -12.07 7.60 3.91
N LYS A 523 -12.86 8.44 3.23
CA LYS A 523 -13.42 8.15 1.91
C LYS A 523 -12.32 8.03 0.85
N ASN A 524 -11.39 8.98 0.82
CA ASN A 524 -10.29 9.01 -0.15
C ASN A 524 -9.33 7.83 0.02
N PHE A 525 -8.82 7.58 1.25
CA PHE A 525 -7.93 6.45 1.48
C PHE A 525 -8.65 5.10 1.46
N GLY A 526 -9.96 5.05 1.71
CA GLY A 526 -10.77 3.85 1.51
C GLY A 526 -10.84 3.44 0.04
N MET A 527 -10.98 4.43 -0.85
CA MET A 527 -10.90 4.22 -2.30
C MET A 527 -9.52 3.74 -2.73
N VAL A 528 -8.44 4.36 -2.23
CA VAL A 528 -7.06 3.92 -2.51
C VAL A 528 -6.82 2.49 -2.01
N LEU A 529 -7.34 2.13 -0.83
CA LEU A 529 -7.30 0.76 -0.29
C LEU A 529 -8.00 -0.24 -1.19
N PHE A 530 -9.18 0.10 -1.68
CA PHE A 530 -9.91 -0.75 -2.61
C PHE A 530 -9.14 -0.98 -3.92
N ILE A 531 -8.59 0.08 -4.53
CA ILE A 531 -7.78 -0.02 -5.76
C ILE A 531 -6.49 -0.82 -5.49
N GLY A 532 -5.80 -0.51 -4.40
CA GLY A 532 -4.56 -1.18 -3.99
C GLY A 532 -4.74 -2.66 -3.70
N PHE A 533 -5.91 -3.07 -3.20
CA PHE A 533 -6.24 -4.47 -2.98
C PHE A 533 -6.22 -5.29 -4.28
N PHE A 534 -6.77 -4.77 -5.38
CA PHE A 534 -6.73 -5.46 -6.68
C PHE A 534 -5.30 -5.68 -7.18
N ILE A 535 -4.46 -4.65 -7.05
CA ILE A 535 -3.05 -4.71 -7.47
C ILE A 535 -2.29 -5.73 -6.60
N SER A 536 -2.51 -5.69 -5.30
CA SER A 536 -1.85 -6.60 -4.37
C SER A 536 -2.31 -8.04 -4.57
N PHE A 537 -3.60 -8.25 -4.86
CA PHE A 537 -4.14 -9.57 -5.20
C PHE A 537 -3.60 -10.10 -6.54
N LEU A 538 -3.38 -9.23 -7.53
CA LEU A 538 -2.71 -9.58 -8.78
C LEU A 538 -1.27 -10.09 -8.53
N PHE A 539 -0.49 -9.37 -7.71
CA PHE A 539 0.87 -9.80 -7.36
C PHE A 539 0.86 -11.13 -6.59
N PHE A 540 -0.11 -11.33 -5.70
CA PHE A 540 -0.31 -12.59 -4.98
C PHE A 540 -0.57 -13.78 -5.92
N ILE A 541 -1.54 -13.65 -6.84
CA ILE A 541 -1.86 -14.71 -7.83
C ILE A 541 -0.66 -15.03 -8.71
N ALA A 542 0.08 -14.00 -9.13
CA ALA A 542 1.24 -14.19 -9.98
C ALA A 542 2.41 -14.89 -9.25
N SER A 543 2.67 -14.51 -7.98
CA SER A 543 3.63 -15.23 -7.13
C SER A 543 3.24 -16.70 -6.97
N GLY A 544 1.95 -16.96 -6.71
CA GLY A 544 1.43 -18.32 -6.65
C GLY A 544 1.61 -19.09 -7.97
N SER A 545 1.29 -18.47 -9.09
CA SER A 545 1.43 -19.08 -10.43
C SER A 545 2.89 -19.44 -10.75
N ILE A 546 3.86 -18.63 -10.33
CA ILE A 546 5.29 -18.94 -10.46
C ILE A 546 5.64 -20.23 -9.69
N ILE A 547 5.20 -20.34 -8.44
CA ILE A 547 5.41 -21.53 -7.60
C ILE A 547 4.73 -22.75 -8.23
N TYR A 548 3.50 -22.59 -8.70
CA TYR A 548 2.75 -23.62 -9.40
C TYR A 548 3.55 -24.16 -10.59
N PHE A 549 4.03 -23.32 -11.50
CA PHE A 549 4.79 -23.81 -12.66
C PHE A 549 6.00 -24.61 -12.26
N LYS A 550 6.72 -24.15 -11.23
CA LYS A 550 7.89 -24.86 -10.77
C LYS A 550 7.52 -26.24 -10.23
N LEU A 551 6.47 -26.34 -9.42
CA LEU A 551 5.98 -27.61 -8.88
C LEU A 551 5.47 -28.55 -9.96
N PHE A 552 4.61 -28.09 -10.86
CA PHE A 552 3.99 -28.96 -11.88
C PHE A 552 4.99 -29.51 -12.89
N ASN A 553 6.05 -28.77 -13.18
CA ASN A 553 7.14 -29.24 -14.02
C ASN A 553 7.98 -30.36 -13.36
N GLU A 554 7.93 -30.49 -12.03
CA GLU A 554 8.66 -31.52 -11.29
C GLU A 554 7.87 -32.81 -11.08
N ILE A 555 6.52 -32.77 -11.14
CA ILE A 555 5.62 -33.90 -10.86
C ILE A 555 6.05 -35.19 -11.58
N LYS A 556 6.46 -35.10 -12.85
CA LYS A 556 6.86 -36.29 -13.63
C LYS A 556 8.14 -36.94 -13.10
N ASN A 557 9.13 -36.15 -12.69
CA ASN A 557 10.38 -36.67 -12.14
C ASN A 557 10.14 -37.19 -10.71
N ASP A 558 9.38 -36.43 -9.93
CA ASP A 558 8.93 -36.80 -8.59
C ASP A 558 8.21 -38.15 -8.57
N GLY A 559 7.31 -38.40 -9.51
CA GLY A 559 6.60 -39.69 -9.63
C GLY A 559 7.56 -40.87 -9.79
N VAL A 560 8.63 -40.72 -10.57
CA VAL A 560 9.67 -41.76 -10.71
C VAL A 560 10.39 -41.98 -9.39
N GLU A 561 10.82 -40.91 -8.72
CA GLU A 561 11.54 -41.00 -7.44
C GLU A 561 10.66 -41.63 -6.34
N TYR A 562 9.39 -41.21 -6.21
CA TYR A 562 8.47 -41.77 -5.23
C TYR A 562 8.07 -43.22 -5.54
N SER A 563 8.04 -43.62 -6.81
CA SER A 563 7.82 -45.02 -7.19
C SER A 563 8.95 -45.93 -6.69
N ILE A 564 10.21 -45.44 -6.76
CA ILE A 564 11.38 -46.16 -6.24
C ILE A 564 11.30 -46.27 -4.72
N LEU A 565 10.97 -45.19 -4.02
CA LEU A 565 10.82 -45.21 -2.56
C LEU A 565 9.72 -46.16 -2.08
N ARG A 566 8.64 -46.27 -2.84
CA ARG A 566 7.58 -47.25 -2.58
C ARG A 566 8.07 -48.68 -2.78
N LYS A 567 8.85 -48.95 -3.83
CA LYS A 567 9.48 -50.26 -4.07
C LYS A 567 10.47 -50.65 -2.97
N ILE A 568 11.11 -49.68 -2.32
CA ILE A 568 12.01 -49.89 -1.16
C ILE A 568 11.23 -50.13 0.14
N GLY A 569 9.91 -49.90 0.17
CA GLY A 569 9.04 -50.21 1.32
C GLY A 569 8.34 -49.00 1.95
N THR A 570 8.46 -47.79 1.38
CA THR A 570 7.81 -46.58 1.93
C THR A 570 6.31 -46.60 1.69
N THR A 571 5.51 -46.33 2.72
CA THR A 571 4.04 -46.29 2.62
C THR A 571 3.55 -45.04 1.88
N LYS A 572 2.33 -45.10 1.32
CA LYS A 572 1.67 -43.92 0.72
C LYS A 572 1.51 -42.75 1.71
N LYS A 573 1.26 -43.05 2.99
CA LYS A 573 1.14 -42.03 4.06
C LYS A 573 2.47 -41.30 4.27
N GLU A 574 3.57 -42.04 4.28
CA GLU A 574 4.91 -41.45 4.38
C GLU A 574 5.26 -40.62 3.15
N ILE A 575 4.99 -41.11 1.94
CA ILE A 575 5.22 -40.34 0.71
C ILE A 575 4.40 -39.04 0.71
N ASN A 576 3.10 -39.11 1.05
CA ASN A 576 2.26 -37.91 1.18
C ASN A 576 2.82 -36.90 2.19
N LYS A 577 3.40 -37.38 3.30
CA LYS A 577 4.04 -36.52 4.32
C LYS A 577 5.31 -35.86 3.77
N ILE A 578 6.11 -36.58 2.98
CA ILE A 578 7.29 -36.05 2.31
C ILE A 578 6.89 -34.96 1.32
N ILE A 579 5.95 -35.24 0.42
CA ILE A 579 5.42 -34.30 -0.56
C ILE A 579 4.88 -33.05 0.13
N THR A 580 4.08 -33.22 1.18
CA THR A 580 3.47 -32.10 1.93
C THR A 580 4.55 -31.18 2.51
N LYS A 581 5.60 -31.73 3.12
CA LYS A 581 6.71 -30.93 3.67
C LYS A 581 7.47 -30.17 2.59
N GLN A 582 7.73 -30.81 1.45
CA GLN A 582 8.44 -30.17 0.34
C GLN A 582 7.64 -29.00 -0.26
N ILE A 583 6.35 -29.21 -0.53
CA ILE A 583 5.46 -28.16 -1.04
C ILE A 583 5.34 -27.04 0.00
N ALA A 584 5.20 -27.37 1.29
CA ALA A 584 5.06 -26.37 2.34
C ALA A 584 6.26 -25.42 2.39
N ILE A 585 7.48 -25.93 2.25
CA ILE A 585 8.68 -25.08 2.25
C ILE A 585 8.71 -24.16 1.03
N ILE A 586 8.33 -24.66 -0.15
CA ILE A 586 8.29 -23.84 -1.37
C ILE A 586 7.23 -22.71 -1.26
N PHE A 587 6.13 -22.95 -0.55
CA PHE A 587 5.07 -21.96 -0.35
C PHE A 587 5.35 -20.98 0.80
N PHE A 588 5.75 -21.48 1.95
CA PHE A 588 5.83 -20.67 3.18
C PHE A 588 7.19 -20.01 3.35
N LEU A 589 8.27 -20.52 2.74
CA LEU A 589 9.58 -19.86 2.84
C LEU A 589 9.57 -18.47 2.17
N PRO A 590 9.05 -18.28 0.93
CA PRO A 590 8.91 -16.95 0.36
C PRO A 590 7.99 -16.04 1.17
N PHE A 591 6.89 -16.59 1.70
CA PHE A 591 5.95 -15.86 2.55
C PHE A 591 6.64 -15.30 3.81
N ILE A 592 7.36 -16.15 4.57
CA ILE A 592 8.08 -15.74 5.79
C ILE A 592 9.08 -14.63 5.46
N VAL A 593 9.86 -14.80 4.40
CA VAL A 593 10.84 -13.80 3.98
C VAL A 593 10.17 -12.50 3.55
N SER A 594 9.05 -12.57 2.83
CA SER A 594 8.29 -11.37 2.43
C SER A 594 7.70 -10.60 3.62
N THR A 595 7.17 -11.31 4.62
CA THR A 595 6.66 -10.70 5.86
C THR A 595 7.78 -10.05 6.66
N LEU A 596 8.97 -10.65 6.70
CA LEU A 596 10.12 -10.01 7.34
C LEU A 596 10.51 -8.74 6.61
N HIS A 597 10.60 -8.75 5.27
CA HIS A 597 10.85 -7.53 4.50
C HIS A 597 9.79 -6.45 4.74
N SER A 598 8.52 -6.83 4.76
CA SER A 598 7.42 -5.88 4.94
C SER A 598 7.42 -5.28 6.34
N PHE A 599 7.72 -6.06 7.37
CA PHE A 599 7.83 -5.59 8.74
C PHE A 599 8.83 -4.42 8.90
N PHE A 600 10.02 -4.51 8.29
CA PHE A 600 11.00 -3.41 8.36
C PHE A 600 10.57 -2.19 7.54
N ALA A 601 9.89 -2.39 6.40
CA ALA A 601 9.31 -1.28 5.65
C ALA A 601 8.15 -0.62 6.42
N LEU A 602 7.32 -1.39 7.11
CA LEU A 602 6.24 -0.89 7.97
C LEU A 602 6.79 -0.12 9.18
N LYS A 603 7.92 -0.54 9.73
CA LYS A 603 8.59 0.24 10.78
C LYS A 603 9.06 1.60 10.24
N SER A 604 9.65 1.62 9.05
CA SER A 604 10.03 2.87 8.38
C SER A 604 8.81 3.79 8.18
N LEU A 605 7.68 3.24 7.74
CA LEU A 605 6.41 3.97 7.64
C LEU A 605 5.88 4.44 9.01
N SER A 606 6.06 3.64 10.06
CA SER A 606 5.69 4.02 11.44
C SER A 606 6.46 5.24 11.90
N ASN A 607 7.74 5.38 11.49
CA ASN A 607 8.54 6.57 11.77
C ASN A 607 8.05 7.80 11.00
N VAL A 608 7.53 7.62 9.77
CA VAL A 608 6.93 8.71 8.96
C VAL A 608 5.60 9.19 9.57
N LEU A 609 4.72 8.25 9.94
CA LEU A 609 3.40 8.57 10.48
C LEU A 609 3.41 8.86 11.98
N MET A 610 4.58 8.74 12.63
CA MET A 610 4.78 8.97 14.06
C MET A 610 3.80 8.20 14.94
N ASN A 611 3.41 7.01 14.48
CA ASN A 611 2.49 6.13 15.16
C ASN A 611 2.95 4.67 15.04
N ASN A 612 2.56 3.84 16.00
CA ASN A 612 2.85 2.41 15.96
C ASN A 612 1.89 1.68 15.01
N LEU A 613 2.41 1.20 13.88
CA LEU A 613 1.63 0.49 12.87
C LEU A 613 1.67 -1.04 13.02
N PHE A 614 2.22 -1.57 14.11
CA PHE A 614 2.41 -3.01 14.29
C PHE A 614 1.10 -3.80 14.18
N THR A 615 0.02 -3.28 14.78
CA THR A 615 -1.32 -3.88 14.68
C THR A 615 -1.84 -3.91 13.26
N ASN A 616 -1.62 -2.84 12.48
CA ASN A 616 -2.01 -2.77 11.07
C ASN A 616 -1.28 -3.85 10.25
N GLY A 617 0.03 -4.02 10.50
CA GLY A 617 0.83 -5.09 9.90
C GLY A 617 0.30 -6.49 10.22
N LEU A 618 -0.07 -6.75 11.48
CA LEU A 618 -0.63 -8.05 11.88
C LEU A 618 -1.96 -8.36 11.18
N VAL A 619 -2.84 -7.37 11.01
CA VAL A 619 -4.12 -7.55 10.30
C VAL A 619 -3.86 -7.95 8.84
N VAL A 620 -2.96 -7.25 8.15
CA VAL A 620 -2.62 -7.55 6.76
C VAL A 620 -1.94 -8.92 6.66
N MET A 621 -0.98 -9.22 7.53
CA MET A 621 -0.30 -10.52 7.59
C MET A 621 -1.30 -11.67 7.80
N ALA A 622 -2.24 -11.53 8.74
CA ALA A 622 -3.25 -12.54 9.01
C ALA A 622 -4.15 -12.80 7.80
N GLY A 623 -4.59 -11.74 7.12
CA GLY A 623 -5.39 -11.85 5.89
C GLY A 623 -4.66 -12.64 4.80
N TYR A 624 -3.41 -12.28 4.49
CA TYR A 624 -2.61 -13.02 3.51
C TYR A 624 -2.25 -14.43 3.94
N LEU A 625 -2.03 -14.68 5.24
CA LEU A 625 -1.76 -16.02 5.73
C LEU A 625 -2.94 -16.96 5.46
N VAL A 626 -4.18 -16.47 5.63
CA VAL A 626 -5.39 -17.24 5.28
C VAL A 626 -5.39 -17.58 3.79
N PHE A 627 -5.17 -16.61 2.91
CA PHE A 627 -5.08 -16.86 1.47
C PHE A 627 -3.96 -17.85 1.11
N GLN A 628 -2.79 -17.71 1.75
CA GLN A 628 -1.64 -18.59 1.53
C GLN A 628 -1.92 -20.02 1.98
N ILE A 629 -2.60 -20.23 3.11
CA ILE A 629 -3.01 -21.55 3.60
C ILE A 629 -4.01 -22.18 2.65
N VAL A 630 -5.05 -21.45 2.23
CA VAL A 630 -6.04 -21.96 1.27
C VAL A 630 -5.35 -22.36 -0.03
N TYR A 631 -4.48 -21.50 -0.55
CA TYR A 631 -3.74 -21.77 -1.79
C TYR A 631 -2.83 -23.00 -1.66
N PHE A 632 -2.11 -23.12 -0.53
CA PHE A 632 -1.30 -24.29 -0.22
C PHE A 632 -2.13 -25.59 -0.18
N LEU A 633 -3.30 -25.58 0.47
CA LEU A 633 -4.16 -26.76 0.56
C LEU A 633 -4.67 -27.21 -0.81
N VAL A 634 -5.09 -26.26 -1.65
CA VAL A 634 -5.54 -26.54 -3.03
C VAL A 634 -4.40 -27.15 -3.85
N ILE A 635 -3.23 -26.50 -3.90
CA ILE A 635 -2.10 -26.98 -4.71
C ILE A 635 -1.57 -28.31 -4.19
N ARG A 636 -1.48 -28.49 -2.88
CA ARG A 636 -1.11 -29.79 -2.27
C ARG A 636 -2.06 -30.90 -2.72
N GLY A 637 -3.37 -30.65 -2.70
CA GLY A 637 -4.38 -31.62 -3.12
C GLY A 637 -4.21 -32.03 -4.60
N ILE A 638 -4.06 -31.04 -5.48
CA ILE A 638 -3.84 -31.28 -6.91
C ILE A 638 -2.53 -32.05 -7.13
N TYR A 639 -1.44 -31.65 -6.46
CA TYR A 639 -0.13 -32.28 -6.62
C TYR A 639 -0.14 -33.75 -6.22
N ILE A 640 -0.68 -34.08 -5.03
CA ILE A 640 -0.75 -35.46 -4.54
C ILE A 640 -1.58 -36.34 -5.49
N ASN A 641 -2.69 -35.82 -6.02
CA ASN A 641 -3.54 -36.57 -6.94
C ASN A 641 -2.86 -36.85 -8.29
N GLN A 642 -1.94 -35.98 -8.72
CA GLN A 642 -1.25 -36.12 -10.00
C GLN A 642 0.03 -36.93 -9.96
N VAL A 643 0.66 -37.01 -8.78
CA VAL A 643 1.70 -37.99 -8.51
C VAL A 643 1.05 -39.38 -8.46
N LYS A 644 0.74 -39.94 -9.63
CA LYS A 644 0.19 -41.30 -9.75
C LYS A 644 1.27 -42.30 -9.36
N TYR A 645 0.95 -43.12 -8.36
CA TYR A 645 1.80 -44.17 -7.79
C TYR A 645 1.92 -45.44 -8.65
N ASN A 646 1.81 -45.34 -9.97
CA ASN A 646 1.76 -46.53 -10.83
C ASN A 646 3.13 -47.20 -10.95
#